data_AF-A0A954Y7E4-F1
#
_entry.id   AF-A0A954Y7E4-F1
#
_cell.length_a   1.000
_cell.length_b   1.000
_cell.length_c   1.000
_cell.angle_alpha   90.00
_cell.angle_beta   90.00
_cell.angle_gamma   90.00
#
_symmetry.space_group_name_H-M   'P 1'
#
loop_
_entity.id
_entity.type
_entity.pdbx_description
1 polymer ?
#
loop_
_entity_poly.entity_id
_entity_poly.type
_entity_poly.pdbx_seq_one_letter_code
_entity_poly.pdbx_strand_id
1 'polypeptide(L)'
;MSVDPYSLCPCGSGKKLKFCCSDLVADIEKIHRMVEGDQPRAALQHVEQTLKKRPGRPSLLDLKAMLELILHKLEDAEQTVAELLEKDPKNPAAHAQQAILKCAQGDGRAAVEPLQHALTMVSENMPRRVLEAIGAVGHTLLMEGNVIAARAHLWLYQGIAGKGDTRALELLVRLNQVTGLPLMLRDHLYMHEAPAGHPAEQQHSYAQALAAHGQWGPASAVFDKLCHEYPDLASLEYNRALVHGWLGDLETFAAGLHEFARRDVPLDDAVEAESIAQVLDPGIEDPTLDILRLIYPVLDEEEMFARLSLDQRFASQPVDTEEFADMEAPKPRAGFLLLDRPLPESGVDITRDTAPRILGVMYYFGRQTNRSERLELVIDRNEQYDESRGSFEQKLQGVVGIAEEEVVDQVSSADQALRWRWHFPRDTPIERRRALSREEGRVAILQRWPDTPLAVLGGKTPRQAASDPAMRIALMAAVATLEQGASNHRFPDAFRSLRDSLVLPQPEPIDAASIDPTRLPLTRLSRLDASRLSDEDLKELYQRAAMAGASGPIKQLAEEIVKRPAFDDFHGIEQATQRLAMLQEDTASASRVYELARERCERRGESNVEWDLCELELSLIEGQPESVQQLLRHIEQEHIHEQGVSEQLYSLFYQLGIVPGADEAPEAPSPPPTEPSGIWTPESAQGESGKQKLWLPS
;
A
#
# COMPACT_ATOMS: atom_id res chain seq x y z
N MET A 1 -9.83 -19.17 31.08
CA MET A 1 -8.96 -20.20 31.74
C MET A 1 -8.33 -19.58 33.00
N SER A 2 -7.58 -20.29 33.85
CA SER A 2 -6.86 -19.64 34.96
C SER A 2 -5.72 -18.78 34.40
N VAL A 3 -5.56 -17.55 34.89
CA VAL A 3 -4.40 -16.71 34.52
C VAL A 3 -3.15 -17.47 34.90
N ASP A 4 -2.25 -17.68 33.93
CA ASP A 4 -0.97 -18.34 34.20
C ASP A 4 -0.21 -17.49 35.24
N PRO A 5 0.01 -17.99 36.47
CA PRO A 5 0.77 -17.25 37.48
C PRO A 5 2.24 -17.01 37.05
N TYR A 6 2.68 -17.70 36.00
CA TYR A 6 3.98 -17.52 35.36
C TYR A 6 3.97 -16.54 34.17
N SER A 7 2.81 -15.97 33.82
CA SER A 7 2.72 -14.83 32.90
C SER A 7 3.40 -13.58 33.50
N LEU A 8 3.81 -12.65 32.63
CA LEU A 8 4.45 -11.41 33.04
C LEU A 8 3.48 -10.54 33.86
N CYS A 9 4.00 -9.95 34.93
CA CYS A 9 3.21 -9.11 35.81
C CYS A 9 2.81 -7.80 35.09
N PRO A 10 1.52 -7.39 35.17
CA PRO A 10 1.05 -6.15 34.53
C PRO A 10 1.66 -4.88 35.14
N CYS A 11 2.38 -4.96 36.27
CA CYS A 11 3.10 -3.81 36.81
C CYS A 11 4.30 -3.33 35.97
N GLY A 12 4.59 -3.96 34.83
CA GLY A 12 5.71 -3.56 33.96
C GLY A 12 7.09 -4.01 34.43
N SER A 13 7.22 -4.71 35.57
CA SER A 13 8.53 -5.08 36.13
C SER A 13 9.35 -6.11 35.32
N GLY A 14 8.78 -6.72 34.28
CA GLY A 14 9.40 -7.82 33.52
C GLY A 14 9.49 -9.15 34.29
N LYS A 15 8.98 -9.21 35.53
CA LYS A 15 8.94 -10.43 36.37
C LYS A 15 7.60 -11.14 36.23
N LYS A 16 7.59 -12.45 36.49
CA LYS A 16 6.34 -13.24 36.50
C LYS A 16 5.44 -12.82 37.65
N LEU A 17 4.13 -12.84 37.44
CA LEU A 17 3.10 -12.36 38.38
C LEU A 17 3.27 -12.94 39.78
N LYS A 18 3.47 -14.26 39.89
CA LYS A 18 3.68 -14.98 41.16
C LYS A 18 4.90 -14.49 41.95
N PHE A 19 5.91 -13.93 41.30
CA PHE A 19 7.15 -13.46 41.95
C PHE A 19 7.20 -11.93 42.13
N CYS A 20 6.23 -11.18 41.61
CA CYS A 20 6.20 -9.72 41.70
C CYS A 20 5.00 -9.18 42.50
N CYS A 21 3.79 -9.64 42.20
CA CYS A 21 2.56 -9.21 42.85
C CYS A 21 1.76 -10.42 43.33
N SER A 22 2.41 -11.30 44.09
CA SER A 22 1.84 -12.55 44.60
C SER A 22 0.56 -12.32 45.42
N ASP A 23 0.47 -11.19 46.11
CA ASP A 23 -0.67 -10.78 46.93
C ASP A 23 -1.90 -10.34 46.12
N LEU A 24 -1.74 -10.13 44.81
CA LEU A 24 -2.78 -9.65 43.88
C LEU A 24 -3.18 -10.70 42.82
N VAL A 25 -2.59 -11.90 42.84
CA VAL A 25 -2.82 -12.94 41.82
C VAL A 25 -4.32 -13.22 41.64
N ALA A 26 -5.06 -13.42 42.73
CA ALA A 26 -6.48 -13.75 42.67
C ALA A 26 -7.34 -12.60 42.13
N ASP A 27 -7.02 -11.35 42.50
CA ASP A 27 -7.74 -10.17 42.01
C ASP A 27 -7.47 -9.96 40.51
N ILE A 28 -6.20 -10.05 40.08
CA ILE A 28 -5.78 -9.93 38.67
C ILE A 28 -6.38 -11.06 37.83
N GLU A 29 -6.41 -12.29 38.35
CA GLU A 29 -7.06 -13.41 37.68
C GLU A 29 -8.55 -13.15 37.44
N LYS A 30 -9.23 -12.57 38.44
CA LYS A 30 -10.64 -12.21 38.32
C LYS A 30 -10.85 -11.11 37.28
N ILE A 31 -9.97 -10.11 37.23
CA ILE A 31 -10.00 -9.02 36.24
C ILE A 31 -9.84 -9.59 34.83
N HIS A 32 -8.83 -10.43 34.59
CA HIS A 32 -8.61 -11.06 33.28
C HIS A 32 -9.80 -11.92 32.86
N ARG A 33 -10.40 -12.70 33.77
CA ARG A 33 -11.62 -13.47 33.45
C ARG A 33 -12.81 -12.60 33.06
N MET A 34 -12.96 -11.42 33.66
CA MET A 34 -14.01 -10.47 33.25
C MET A 34 -13.72 -9.88 31.87
N VAL A 35 -12.45 -9.60 31.54
CA VAL A 35 -12.06 -9.13 30.20
C VAL A 35 -12.27 -10.23 29.14
N GLU A 36 -11.84 -11.47 29.42
CA GLU A 36 -12.10 -12.63 28.55
C GLU A 36 -13.60 -12.89 28.37
N GLY A 37 -14.41 -12.59 29.38
CA GLY A 37 -15.87 -12.73 29.36
C GLY A 37 -16.62 -11.51 28.81
N ASP A 38 -15.95 -10.62 28.07
CA ASP A 38 -16.50 -9.40 27.46
C ASP A 38 -17.21 -8.45 28.45
N GLN A 39 -16.63 -8.30 29.64
CA GLN A 39 -17.16 -7.46 30.72
C GLN A 39 -16.15 -6.39 31.20
N PRO A 40 -15.63 -5.52 30.32
CA PRO A 40 -14.63 -4.51 30.68
C PRO A 40 -15.13 -3.49 31.71
N ARG A 41 -16.43 -3.15 31.71
CA ARG A 41 -17.04 -2.26 32.73
C ARG A 41 -17.02 -2.88 34.13
N ALA A 42 -17.32 -4.16 34.25
CA ALA A 42 -17.30 -4.87 35.53
C ALA A 42 -15.86 -5.04 36.03
N ALA A 43 -14.93 -5.33 35.11
CA ALA A 43 -13.50 -5.39 35.40
C ALA A 43 -13.00 -4.06 35.98
N LEU A 44 -13.38 -2.93 35.35
CA LEU A 44 -12.96 -1.59 35.80
C LEU A 44 -13.48 -1.30 37.22
N GLN A 45 -14.76 -1.55 37.48
CA GLN A 45 -15.34 -1.39 38.81
C GLN A 45 -14.61 -2.26 39.86
N HIS A 46 -14.22 -3.48 39.49
CA HIS A 46 -13.48 -4.36 40.39
C HIS A 46 -12.07 -3.82 40.68
N VAL A 47 -11.36 -3.32 39.65
CA VAL A 47 -10.05 -2.67 39.80
C VAL A 47 -10.14 -1.46 40.74
N GLU A 48 -11.12 -0.58 40.54
CA GLU A 48 -11.34 0.61 41.38
C GLU A 48 -11.60 0.25 42.85
N GLN A 49 -12.41 -0.78 43.10
CA GLN A 49 -12.67 -1.27 44.46
C GLN A 49 -11.39 -1.82 45.12
N THR A 50 -10.55 -2.51 44.35
CA THR A 50 -9.28 -3.04 44.84
C THR A 50 -8.27 -1.93 45.10
N LEU A 51 -8.21 -0.90 44.24
CA LEU A 51 -7.39 0.31 44.45
C LEU A 51 -7.80 1.08 45.70
N LYS A 52 -9.09 1.16 46.05
CA LYS A 52 -9.53 1.76 47.32
C LYS A 52 -8.94 1.05 48.55
N LYS A 53 -8.74 -0.27 48.47
CA LYS A 53 -8.15 -1.08 49.54
C LYS A 53 -6.62 -1.08 49.50
N ARG A 54 -6.04 -0.92 48.31
CA ARG A 54 -4.59 -0.99 48.05
C ARG A 54 -4.19 0.15 47.09
N PRO A 55 -4.18 1.41 47.56
CA PRO A 55 -3.95 2.57 46.70
C PRO A 55 -2.53 2.59 46.13
N GLY A 56 -2.39 3.08 44.90
CA GLY A 56 -1.09 3.30 44.25
C GLY A 56 -0.31 2.05 43.85
N ARG A 57 -0.96 0.89 43.75
CA ARG A 57 -0.30 -0.32 43.23
C ARG A 57 -0.14 -0.22 41.70
N PRO A 58 1.09 -0.25 41.15
CA PRO A 58 1.32 -0.09 39.71
C PRO A 58 0.58 -1.12 38.84
N SER A 59 0.50 -2.38 39.26
CA SER A 59 -0.24 -3.43 38.55
C SER A 59 -1.73 -3.14 38.42
N LEU A 60 -2.34 -2.45 39.39
CA LEU A 60 -3.76 -2.11 39.35
C LEU A 60 -4.01 -0.83 38.57
N LEU A 61 -3.10 0.14 38.64
CA LEU A 61 -3.16 1.37 37.84
C LEU A 61 -2.98 1.06 36.34
N ASP A 62 -2.05 0.17 35.96
CA ASP A 62 -1.91 -0.29 34.57
C ASP A 62 -3.21 -0.96 34.05
N LEU A 63 -3.78 -1.87 34.84
CA LEU A 63 -5.05 -2.52 34.48
C LEU A 63 -6.21 -1.52 34.39
N LYS A 64 -6.23 -0.51 35.26
CA LYS A 64 -7.23 0.57 35.22
C LYS A 64 -7.11 1.37 33.92
N ALA A 65 -5.91 1.84 33.58
CA ALA A 65 -5.65 2.61 32.36
C ALA A 65 -6.03 1.82 31.10
N MET A 66 -5.65 0.54 31.04
CA MET A 66 -6.06 -0.34 29.92
C MET A 66 -7.58 -0.44 29.78
N LEU A 67 -8.30 -0.65 30.89
CA LEU A 67 -9.75 -0.78 30.85
C LEU A 67 -10.44 0.54 30.49
N GLU A 68 -9.91 1.67 30.95
CA GLU A 68 -10.38 3.00 30.57
C GLU A 68 -10.20 3.24 29.06
N LEU A 69 -9.07 2.83 28.48
CA LEU A 69 -8.82 2.89 27.03
C LEU A 69 -9.77 1.98 26.22
N ILE A 70 -9.99 0.74 26.66
CA ILE A 70 -10.97 -0.18 26.03
C ILE A 70 -12.39 0.42 26.06
N LEU A 71 -12.71 1.17 27.11
CA LEU A 71 -14.01 1.79 27.30
C LEU A 71 -14.12 3.20 26.70
N HIS A 72 -13.12 3.66 25.93
CA HIS A 72 -13.07 5.01 25.33
C HIS A 72 -13.12 6.17 26.33
N LYS A 73 -12.68 5.93 27.56
CA LYS A 73 -12.60 6.94 28.61
C LYS A 73 -11.22 7.60 28.60
N LEU A 74 -10.91 8.34 27.54
CA LEU A 74 -9.55 8.85 27.30
C LEU A 74 -9.08 9.82 28.40
N GLU A 75 -9.96 10.69 28.91
CA GLU A 75 -9.64 11.61 30.01
C GLU A 75 -9.34 10.89 31.32
N ASP A 76 -10.12 9.84 31.65
CA ASP A 76 -9.89 9.01 32.84
C ASP A 76 -8.55 8.26 32.70
N ALA A 77 -8.29 7.71 31.51
CA ALA A 77 -7.04 7.01 31.20
C ALA A 77 -5.83 7.93 31.33
N GLU A 78 -5.91 9.17 30.83
CA GLU A 78 -4.84 10.16 30.96
C GLU A 78 -4.49 10.44 32.42
N GLN A 79 -5.49 10.63 33.27
CA GLN A 79 -5.28 10.84 34.71
C GLN A 79 -4.64 9.61 35.38
N THR A 80 -5.11 8.40 35.05
CA THR A 80 -4.56 7.15 35.59
C THR A 80 -3.11 6.94 35.16
N VAL A 81 -2.78 7.20 33.89
CA VAL A 81 -1.41 7.09 33.36
C VAL A 81 -0.49 8.11 34.04
N ALA A 82 -0.94 9.35 34.22
CA ALA A 82 -0.20 10.37 34.95
C ALA A 82 0.08 9.97 36.41
N GLU A 83 -0.93 9.44 37.11
CA GLU A 83 -0.77 8.92 38.49
C GLU A 83 0.25 7.77 38.54
N LEU A 84 0.24 6.88 37.56
CA LEU A 84 1.17 5.77 37.47
C LEU A 84 2.61 6.25 37.24
N LEU A 85 2.81 7.21 36.32
CA LEU A 85 4.11 7.81 36.03
C LEU A 85 4.67 8.62 37.20
N GLU A 86 3.81 9.30 37.98
CA GLU A 86 4.23 10.01 39.19
C GLU A 86 4.77 9.04 40.24
N LYS A 87 4.14 7.87 40.40
CA LYS A 87 4.51 6.85 41.40
C LYS A 87 5.72 6.03 40.99
N ASP A 88 5.83 5.72 39.71
CA ASP A 88 6.92 4.92 39.17
C ASP A 88 7.37 5.48 37.81
N PRO A 89 8.20 6.55 37.80
CA PRO A 89 8.63 7.22 36.57
C PRO A 89 9.44 6.33 35.62
N LYS A 90 10.00 5.21 36.14
CA LYS A 90 10.81 4.25 35.38
C LYS A 90 10.03 2.98 35.02
N ASN A 91 8.70 3.06 35.02
CA ASN A 91 7.85 1.94 34.68
C ASN A 91 7.65 1.82 33.15
N PRO A 92 8.15 0.76 32.49
CA PRO A 92 7.98 0.62 31.05
C PRO A 92 6.52 0.45 30.63
N ALA A 93 5.66 -0.15 31.47
CA ALA A 93 4.24 -0.28 31.15
C ALA A 93 3.52 1.08 31.20
N ALA A 94 3.91 1.98 32.11
CA ALA A 94 3.33 3.31 32.20
C ALA A 94 3.61 4.16 30.96
N HIS A 95 4.87 4.18 30.50
CA HIS A 95 5.26 4.84 29.25
C HIS A 95 4.58 4.21 28.03
N ALA A 96 4.42 2.89 28.01
CA ALA A 96 3.68 2.19 26.96
C ALA A 96 2.18 2.55 26.94
N GLN A 97 1.54 2.69 28.11
CA GLN A 97 0.16 3.18 28.20
C GLN A 97 0.03 4.62 27.71
N GLN A 98 1.02 5.47 27.99
CA GLN A 98 1.06 6.83 27.47
C GLN A 98 1.14 6.84 25.93
N ALA A 99 1.95 5.96 25.32
CA ALA A 99 2.00 5.79 23.87
C ALA A 99 0.64 5.33 23.31
N ILE A 100 0.02 4.31 23.91
CA ILE A 100 -1.29 3.79 23.48
C ILE A 100 -2.38 4.87 23.60
N LEU A 101 -2.37 5.68 24.66
CA LEU A 101 -3.28 6.81 24.82
C LEU A 101 -3.12 7.84 23.70
N LYS A 102 -1.88 8.17 23.32
CA LYS A 102 -1.60 9.07 22.19
C LYS A 102 -2.11 8.50 20.86
N CYS A 103 -1.89 7.20 20.62
CA CYS A 103 -2.49 6.50 19.48
C CYS A 103 -4.03 6.55 19.49
N ALA A 104 -4.66 6.39 20.66
CA ALA A 104 -6.12 6.46 20.82
C ALA A 104 -6.67 7.87 20.54
N GLN A 105 -5.84 8.89 20.71
CA GLN A 105 -6.13 10.29 20.36
C GLN A 105 -5.86 10.60 18.88
N GLY A 106 -5.36 9.64 18.11
CA GLY A 106 -5.01 9.81 16.69
C GLY A 106 -3.68 10.53 16.46
N ASP A 107 -2.77 10.52 17.44
CA ASP A 107 -1.45 11.15 17.34
C ASP A 107 -0.34 10.09 17.49
N GLY A 108 -0.03 9.44 16.37
CA GLY A 108 0.99 8.40 16.25
C GLY A 108 2.39 8.95 16.41
N ARG A 109 2.67 10.15 15.85
CA ARG A 109 3.99 10.78 15.97
C ARG A 109 4.36 11.13 17.41
N ALA A 110 3.43 11.67 18.20
CA ALA A 110 3.66 11.95 19.61
C ALA A 110 3.72 10.67 20.47
N ALA A 111 3.14 9.57 20.00
CA ALA A 111 3.21 8.28 20.69
C ALA A 111 4.60 7.63 20.63
N VAL A 112 5.43 8.00 19.65
CA VAL A 112 6.79 7.45 19.48
C VAL A 112 7.68 7.75 20.69
N GLU A 113 7.69 8.97 21.22
CA GLU A 113 8.58 9.34 22.32
C GLU A 113 8.31 8.52 23.61
N PRO A 114 7.07 8.43 24.12
CA PRO A 114 6.76 7.53 25.24
C PRO A 114 7.09 6.06 24.94
N LEU A 115 6.89 5.58 23.71
CA LEU A 115 7.30 4.22 23.34
C LEU A 115 8.83 4.03 23.45
N GLN A 116 9.61 5.00 22.98
CA GLN A 116 11.07 4.96 23.11
C GLN A 116 11.50 4.94 24.58
N HIS A 117 10.88 5.77 25.44
CA HIS A 117 11.11 5.70 26.88
C HIS A 117 10.80 4.31 27.45
N ALA A 118 9.66 3.70 27.09
CA ALA A 118 9.31 2.35 27.50
C ALA A 118 10.39 1.33 27.10
N LEU A 119 10.83 1.34 25.84
CA LEU A 119 11.83 0.42 25.30
C LEU A 119 13.19 0.54 25.98
N THR A 120 13.62 1.75 26.38
CA THR A 120 14.87 1.93 27.15
C THR A 120 14.83 1.32 28.55
N MET A 121 13.62 1.12 29.09
CA MET A 121 13.39 0.58 30.44
C MET A 121 13.06 -0.91 30.44
N VAL A 122 12.91 -1.51 29.26
CA VAL A 122 12.71 -2.96 29.12
C VAL A 122 13.97 -3.69 29.58
N SER A 123 13.78 -4.71 30.41
CA SER A 123 14.84 -5.60 30.88
C SER A 123 14.83 -6.91 30.07
N GLU A 124 15.19 -8.05 30.65
CA GLU A 124 15.26 -9.33 29.93
C GLU A 124 13.94 -9.77 29.27
N ASN A 125 12.78 -9.43 29.85
CA ASN A 125 11.48 -9.82 29.31
C ASN A 125 10.65 -8.58 28.92
N MET A 126 10.19 -8.54 27.67
CA MET A 126 9.30 -7.50 27.15
C MET A 126 7.93 -7.56 27.85
N PRO A 127 7.52 -6.52 28.61
CA PRO A 127 6.18 -6.48 29.17
C PRO A 127 5.14 -6.47 28.04
N ARG A 128 4.03 -7.19 28.22
CA ARG A 128 2.94 -7.28 27.23
C ARG A 128 2.47 -5.90 26.76
N ARG A 129 2.34 -4.95 27.69
CA ARG A 129 1.89 -3.57 27.37
C ARG A 129 2.84 -2.84 26.42
N VAL A 130 4.15 -3.08 26.54
CA VAL A 130 5.15 -2.49 25.63
C VAL A 130 5.00 -3.09 24.24
N LEU A 131 4.85 -4.41 24.13
CA LEU A 131 4.58 -5.07 22.84
C LEU A 131 3.30 -4.52 22.18
N GLU A 132 2.22 -4.37 22.95
CA GLU A 132 0.96 -3.77 22.46
C GLU A 132 1.17 -2.32 21.99
N ALA A 133 1.98 -1.53 22.69
CA ALA A 133 2.31 -0.16 22.27
C ALA A 133 3.10 -0.12 20.96
N ILE A 134 4.05 -1.04 20.72
CA ILE A 134 4.77 -1.12 19.43
C ILE A 134 3.77 -1.31 18.27
N GLY A 135 2.81 -2.24 18.44
CA GLY A 135 1.77 -2.50 17.44
C GLY A 135 0.83 -1.30 17.23
N ALA A 136 0.37 -0.68 18.32
CA ALA A 136 -0.48 0.50 18.29
C ALA A 136 0.18 1.67 17.56
N VAL A 137 1.43 1.99 17.91
CA VAL A 137 2.21 3.07 17.27
C VAL A 137 2.42 2.77 15.79
N GLY A 138 2.83 1.56 15.43
CA GLY A 138 3.01 1.17 14.03
C GLY A 138 1.74 1.28 13.19
N HIS A 139 0.58 0.92 13.76
CA HIS A 139 -0.70 1.06 13.07
C HIS A 139 -1.16 2.51 12.94
N THR A 140 -1.07 3.33 14.00
CA THR A 140 -1.44 4.75 13.93
C THR A 140 -0.55 5.51 12.94
N LEU A 141 0.76 5.27 12.95
CA LEU A 141 1.69 5.87 11.97
C LEU A 141 1.34 5.46 10.52
N LEU A 142 0.83 4.24 10.32
CA LEU A 142 0.37 3.80 9.01
C LEU A 142 -0.86 4.58 8.54
N MET A 143 -1.83 4.82 9.45
CA MET A 143 -3.02 5.63 9.17
C MET A 143 -2.67 7.09 8.86
N GLU A 144 -1.60 7.61 9.46
CA GLU A 144 -1.06 8.95 9.20
C GLU A 144 -0.23 9.03 7.90
N GLY A 145 0.00 7.92 7.22
CA GLY A 145 0.82 7.87 6.00
C GLY A 145 2.34 7.89 6.26
N ASN A 146 2.79 7.75 7.51
CA ASN A 146 4.21 7.68 7.85
C ASN A 146 4.76 6.26 7.61
N VAL A 147 4.88 5.89 6.33
CA VAL A 147 5.18 4.53 5.88
C VAL A 147 6.50 3.97 6.43
N ILE A 148 7.54 4.79 6.52
CA ILE A 148 8.86 4.36 7.01
C ILE A 148 8.81 3.98 8.49
N ALA A 149 8.26 4.85 9.33
CA ALA A 149 8.14 4.60 10.76
C ALA A 149 7.16 3.45 11.01
N ALA A 150 6.00 3.44 10.35
CA ALA A 150 5.00 2.38 10.48
C ALA A 150 5.60 0.99 10.22
N ARG A 151 6.31 0.84 9.10
CA ARG A 151 6.96 -0.43 8.74
C ARG A 151 8.00 -0.87 9.77
N ALA A 152 8.83 0.06 10.25
CA ALA A 152 9.84 -0.25 11.26
C ALA A 152 9.21 -0.79 12.55
N HIS A 153 8.14 -0.15 13.03
CA HIS A 153 7.42 -0.58 14.23
C HIS A 153 6.71 -1.93 14.02
N LEU A 154 6.05 -2.14 12.88
CA LEU A 154 5.34 -3.39 12.59
C LEU A 154 6.31 -4.58 12.41
N TRP A 155 7.48 -4.36 11.80
CA TRP A 155 8.52 -5.39 11.74
C TRP A 155 9.12 -5.70 13.10
N LEU A 156 9.36 -4.69 13.94
CA LEU A 156 9.79 -4.88 15.33
C LEU A 156 8.76 -5.70 16.12
N TYR A 157 7.47 -5.37 16.01
CA TYR A 157 6.38 -6.13 16.61
C TYR A 157 6.42 -7.59 16.16
N GLN A 158 6.47 -7.83 14.84
CA GLN A 158 6.46 -9.17 14.27
C GLN A 158 7.66 -10.00 14.72
N GLY A 159 8.84 -9.38 14.82
CA GLY A 159 10.07 -10.01 15.30
C GLY A 159 9.98 -10.47 16.76
N ILE A 160 9.24 -9.75 17.61
CA ILE A 160 9.06 -10.09 19.03
C ILE A 160 7.90 -11.07 19.23
N ALA A 161 6.76 -10.86 18.56
CA ALA A 161 5.55 -11.68 18.72
C ALA A 161 5.72 -13.10 18.15
N GLY A 162 6.58 -13.25 17.12
CA GLY A 162 6.84 -14.53 16.47
C GLY A 162 5.67 -15.04 15.63
N LYS A 163 5.66 -16.33 15.29
CA LYS A 163 4.72 -16.93 14.33
C LYS A 163 3.28 -17.08 14.85
N GLY A 164 3.04 -16.87 16.14
CA GLY A 164 1.71 -17.02 16.74
C GLY A 164 0.77 -15.83 16.54
N ASP A 165 1.31 -14.67 16.15
CA ASP A 165 0.54 -13.47 15.83
C ASP A 165 1.00 -12.92 14.48
N THR A 166 0.15 -13.03 13.47
CA THR A 166 0.43 -12.67 12.07
C THR A 166 -0.16 -11.33 11.66
N ARG A 167 -0.84 -10.60 12.55
CA ARG A 167 -1.59 -9.39 12.17
C ARG A 167 -0.69 -8.27 11.64
N ALA A 168 0.46 -8.06 12.27
CA ALA A 168 1.42 -7.07 11.78
C ALA A 168 1.96 -7.46 10.40
N LEU A 169 2.25 -8.75 10.19
CA LEU A 169 2.64 -9.27 8.88
C LEU A 169 1.52 -9.10 7.84
N GLU A 170 0.27 -9.37 8.18
CA GLU A 170 -0.88 -9.18 7.29
C GLU A 170 -1.04 -7.72 6.88
N LEU A 171 -0.89 -6.77 7.82
CA LEU A 171 -0.88 -5.34 7.53
C LEU A 171 0.28 -4.95 6.59
N LEU A 172 1.49 -5.46 6.83
CA LEU A 172 2.66 -5.23 5.98
C LEU A 172 2.46 -5.79 4.56
N VAL A 173 1.84 -6.96 4.43
CA VAL A 173 1.50 -7.55 3.12
C VAL A 173 0.44 -6.73 2.40
N ARG A 174 -0.62 -6.28 3.09
CA ARG A 174 -1.63 -5.39 2.51
C ARG A 174 -1.03 -4.06 2.06
N LEU A 175 -0.12 -3.47 2.84
CA LEU A 175 0.60 -2.26 2.45
C LEU A 175 1.36 -2.43 1.14
N ASN A 176 1.98 -3.59 0.91
CA ASN A 176 2.68 -3.88 -0.34
C ASN A 176 1.73 -4.03 -1.55
N GLN A 177 0.43 -4.18 -1.32
CA GLN A 177 -0.61 -4.22 -2.36
C GLN A 177 -1.19 -2.84 -2.69
N VAL A 178 -0.82 -1.79 -1.95
CA VAL A 178 -1.27 -0.42 -2.24
C VAL A 178 -0.75 0.01 -3.61
N THR A 179 -1.67 0.30 -4.51
CA THR A 179 -1.36 0.77 -5.86
C THR A 179 -0.63 2.11 -5.78
N GLY A 180 0.45 2.25 -6.54
CA GLY A 180 1.22 3.50 -6.60
C GLY A 180 2.31 3.66 -5.55
N LEU A 181 2.33 2.87 -4.46
CA LEU A 181 3.44 2.93 -3.50
C LEU A 181 4.75 2.42 -4.14
N PRO A 182 5.84 3.22 -4.27
CA PRO A 182 7.07 2.78 -4.94
C PRO A 182 7.74 1.58 -4.24
N LEU A 183 8.42 0.72 -5.00
CA LEU A 183 9.08 -0.48 -4.46
C LEU A 183 10.14 -0.15 -3.41
N MET A 184 10.87 0.95 -3.56
CA MET A 184 11.86 1.42 -2.58
C MET A 184 11.25 1.67 -1.18
N LEU A 185 9.96 2.03 -1.10
CA LEU A 185 9.24 2.21 0.17
C LEU A 185 8.66 0.90 0.73
N ARG A 186 8.59 -0.14 -0.11
CA ARG A 186 8.17 -1.50 0.27
C ARG A 186 9.34 -2.38 0.68
N ASP A 187 10.57 -1.91 0.49
CA ASP A 187 11.76 -2.64 0.86
C ASP A 187 12.05 -2.53 2.37
N HIS A 188 12.99 -3.34 2.84
CA HIS A 188 13.62 -3.16 4.13
C HIS A 188 14.88 -2.33 3.96
N LEU A 189 14.93 -1.15 4.59
CA LEU A 189 16.10 -0.28 4.59
C LEU A 189 17.08 -0.76 5.66
N TYR A 190 18.23 -1.27 5.22
CA TYR A 190 19.26 -1.80 6.11
C TYR A 190 20.28 -0.72 6.45
N MET A 191 20.77 -0.72 7.69
CA MET A 191 21.91 0.11 8.05
C MET A 191 23.18 -0.31 7.31
N HIS A 192 23.97 0.66 6.86
CA HIS A 192 25.30 0.42 6.34
C HIS A 192 26.30 0.10 7.46
N GLU A 193 27.25 -0.79 7.17
CA GLU A 193 28.30 -1.15 8.10
C GLU A 193 29.38 -0.04 8.18
N ALA A 194 30.01 0.09 9.34
CA ALA A 194 31.24 0.86 9.45
C ALA A 194 32.41 0.06 8.83
N PRO A 195 33.41 0.71 8.21
CA PRO A 195 34.57 0.01 7.70
C PRO A 195 35.29 -0.77 8.81
N ALA A 196 35.66 -2.03 8.53
CA ALA A 196 36.34 -2.88 9.50
C ALA A 196 37.64 -2.24 10.01
N GLY A 197 37.82 -2.19 11.33
CA GLY A 197 38.95 -1.56 12.00
C GLY A 197 38.88 -0.04 12.13
N HIS A 198 37.81 0.60 11.67
CA HIS A 198 37.64 2.05 11.80
C HIS A 198 37.38 2.46 13.26
N PRO A 199 37.87 3.62 13.75
CA PRO A 199 37.63 4.06 15.12
C PRO A 199 36.15 4.18 15.53
N ALA A 200 35.26 4.41 14.56
CA ALA A 200 33.82 4.46 14.78
C ALA A 200 33.15 3.09 14.94
N GLU A 201 33.81 1.99 14.54
CA GLU A 201 33.21 0.65 14.43
C GLU A 201 32.54 0.19 15.73
N GLN A 202 33.22 0.31 16.87
CA GLN A 202 32.68 -0.14 18.15
C GLN A 202 31.41 0.62 18.56
N GLN A 203 31.41 1.96 18.41
CA GLN A 203 30.25 2.79 18.77
C GLN A 203 29.12 2.62 17.75
N HIS A 204 29.46 2.42 16.48
CA HIS A 204 28.50 2.09 15.43
C HIS A 204 27.80 0.74 15.70
N SER A 205 28.55 -0.32 16.01
CA SER A 205 27.96 -1.62 16.37
C SER A 205 27.08 -1.52 17.61
N TYR A 206 27.45 -0.67 18.58
CA TYR A 206 26.61 -0.38 19.74
C TYR A 206 25.29 0.31 19.33
N ALA A 207 25.33 1.31 18.46
CA ALA A 207 24.13 1.97 17.93
C ALA A 207 23.24 1.00 17.14
N GLN A 208 23.82 0.12 16.32
CA GLN A 208 23.08 -0.94 15.62
C GLN A 208 22.37 -1.89 16.59
N ALA A 209 23.04 -2.29 17.68
CA ALA A 209 22.44 -3.15 18.69
C ALA A 209 21.25 -2.46 19.39
N LEU A 210 21.36 -1.17 19.72
CA LEU A 210 20.25 -0.38 20.26
C LEU A 210 19.07 -0.37 19.28
N ALA A 211 19.34 -0.09 18.00
CA ALA A 211 18.34 -0.04 16.95
C ALA A 211 17.64 -1.38 16.70
N ALA A 212 18.37 -2.50 16.76
CA ALA A 212 17.80 -3.84 16.63
C ALA A 212 16.81 -4.18 17.77
N HIS A 213 16.95 -3.51 18.93
CA HIS A 213 16.00 -3.60 20.04
C HIS A 213 14.88 -2.55 19.98
N GLY A 214 14.76 -1.79 18.90
CA GLY A 214 13.78 -0.71 18.75
C GLY A 214 14.12 0.57 19.52
N GLN A 215 15.28 0.64 20.17
CA GLN A 215 15.75 1.80 20.94
C GLN A 215 16.37 2.85 20.00
N TRP A 216 15.55 3.36 19.09
CA TRP A 216 15.94 4.29 18.04
C TRP A 216 16.29 5.68 18.57
N GLY A 217 15.64 6.16 19.63
CA GLY A 217 16.01 7.44 20.26
C GLY A 217 17.44 7.44 20.82
N PRO A 218 17.83 6.44 21.63
CA PRO A 218 19.23 6.26 22.02
C PRO A 218 20.19 6.03 20.85
N ALA A 219 19.78 5.25 19.85
CA ALA A 219 20.62 5.00 18.67
C ALA A 219 20.88 6.29 17.87
N SER A 220 19.88 7.16 17.70
CA SER A 220 20.03 8.43 16.98
C SER A 220 21.04 9.33 17.68
N ALA A 221 20.97 9.46 19.01
CA ALA A 221 21.95 10.24 19.77
C ALA A 221 23.40 9.74 19.59
N VAL A 222 23.59 8.43 19.45
CA VAL A 222 24.92 7.86 19.14
C VAL A 222 25.32 8.19 17.71
N PHE A 223 24.43 8.06 16.73
CA PHE A 223 24.72 8.39 15.34
C PHE A 223 24.96 9.90 15.13
N ASP A 224 24.25 10.78 15.81
CA ASP A 224 24.48 12.23 15.80
C ASP A 224 25.91 12.56 16.22
N LYS A 225 26.34 11.95 17.34
CA LYS A 225 27.70 12.10 17.84
C LYS A 225 28.73 11.55 16.86
N LEU A 226 28.49 10.35 16.31
CA LEU A 226 29.37 9.72 15.34
C LEU A 226 29.50 10.54 14.05
N CYS A 227 28.41 11.13 13.55
CA CYS A 227 28.44 12.02 12.39
C CYS A 227 29.27 13.28 12.66
N HIS A 228 29.22 13.80 13.90
CA HIS A 228 30.06 14.95 14.28
C HIS A 228 31.55 14.59 14.40
N GLU A 229 31.88 13.42 14.97
CA GLU A 229 33.26 12.95 15.13
C GLU A 229 33.90 12.50 13.81
N TYR A 230 33.11 11.91 12.90
CA TYR A 230 33.56 11.33 11.64
C TYR A 230 32.69 11.82 10.46
N PRO A 231 32.71 13.12 10.14
CA PRO A 231 31.82 13.72 9.14
C PRO A 231 32.07 13.25 7.70
N ASP A 232 33.23 12.64 7.43
CA ASP A 232 33.60 12.12 6.11
C ASP A 232 32.99 10.74 5.82
N LEU A 233 32.48 10.04 6.85
CA LEU A 233 31.98 8.67 6.70
C LEU A 233 30.49 8.66 6.35
N ALA A 234 30.18 8.60 5.05
CA ALA A 234 28.81 8.66 4.52
C ALA A 234 27.87 7.60 5.10
N SER A 235 28.35 6.40 5.46
CA SER A 235 27.50 5.36 6.06
C SER A 235 26.88 5.79 7.39
N LEU A 236 27.52 6.70 8.15
CA LEU A 236 26.96 7.24 9.38
C LEU A 236 25.82 8.22 9.11
N GLU A 237 25.95 9.06 8.08
CA GLU A 237 24.91 9.99 7.64
C GLU A 237 23.63 9.23 7.27
N TYR A 238 23.76 8.17 6.45
CA TYR A 238 22.65 7.32 6.07
C TYR A 238 21.99 6.65 7.30
N ASN A 239 22.80 6.08 8.18
CA ASN A 239 22.28 5.39 9.38
C ASN A 239 21.58 6.37 10.33
N ARG A 240 22.10 7.59 10.48
CA ARG A 240 21.44 8.66 11.24
C ARG A 240 20.07 8.96 10.62
N ALA A 241 20.03 9.24 9.32
CA ALA A 241 18.78 9.50 8.60
C ALA A 241 17.78 8.37 8.86
N LEU A 242 18.18 7.12 8.62
CA LEU A 242 17.33 5.94 8.75
C LEU A 242 16.70 5.80 10.15
N VAL A 243 17.48 6.02 11.21
CA VAL A 243 16.96 5.96 12.58
C VAL A 243 15.95 7.09 12.85
N HIS A 244 16.17 8.29 12.32
CA HIS A 244 15.17 9.38 12.38
C HIS A 244 13.89 9.02 11.61
N GLY A 245 14.02 8.38 10.45
CA GLY A 245 12.89 7.87 9.69
C GLY A 245 12.05 6.87 10.50
N TRP A 246 12.69 5.97 11.24
CA TRP A 246 11.98 5.03 12.13
C TRP A 246 11.31 5.70 13.33
N LEU A 247 11.82 6.85 13.78
CA LEU A 247 11.20 7.70 14.79
C LEU A 247 10.05 8.57 14.24
N GLY A 248 9.78 8.50 12.94
CA GLY A 248 8.76 9.32 12.27
C GLY A 248 9.17 10.77 12.03
N ASP A 249 10.46 11.08 12.13
CA ASP A 249 11.02 12.39 11.78
C ASP A 249 11.39 12.42 10.29
N LEU A 250 10.39 12.71 9.45
CA LEU A 250 10.54 12.71 7.99
C LEU A 250 11.45 13.83 7.49
N GLU A 251 11.45 15.00 8.15
CA GLU A 251 12.32 16.13 7.77
C GLU A 251 13.79 15.75 7.89
N THR A 252 14.21 15.21 9.05
CA THR A 252 15.60 14.79 9.25
C THR A 252 15.95 13.59 8.37
N PHE A 253 15.01 12.67 8.17
CA PHE A 253 15.20 11.50 7.30
C PHE A 253 15.48 11.92 5.86
N ALA A 254 14.60 12.72 5.25
CA ALA A 254 14.75 13.17 3.87
C ALA A 254 16.01 14.02 3.69
N ALA A 255 16.26 14.98 4.59
CA ALA A 255 17.46 15.82 4.54
C ALA A 255 18.76 14.99 4.61
N GLY A 256 18.81 13.97 5.49
CA GLY A 256 19.97 13.10 5.60
C GLY A 256 20.19 12.21 4.38
N LEU A 257 19.12 11.74 3.72
CA LEU A 257 19.23 10.99 2.47
C LEU A 257 19.66 11.87 1.29
N HIS A 258 19.16 13.10 1.19
CA HIS A 258 19.65 14.10 0.22
C HIS A 258 21.15 14.39 0.41
N GLU A 259 21.60 14.51 1.66
CA GLU A 259 23.01 14.73 1.97
C GLU A 259 23.86 13.49 1.63
N PHE A 260 23.42 12.29 2.01
CA PHE A 260 24.07 11.04 1.68
C PHE A 260 24.25 10.88 0.16
N ALA A 261 23.22 11.18 -0.63
CA ALA A 261 23.26 11.10 -2.08
C ALA A 261 24.29 12.04 -2.73
N ARG A 262 24.72 13.10 -2.04
CA ARG A 262 25.75 14.04 -2.51
C ARG A 262 27.16 13.64 -2.10
N ARG A 263 27.33 12.60 -1.28
CA ARG A 263 28.64 12.09 -0.85
C ARG A 263 29.26 11.20 -1.93
N ASP A 264 30.54 10.89 -1.73
CA ASP A 264 31.28 9.93 -2.58
C ASP A 264 30.87 8.49 -2.21
N VAL A 265 29.73 8.07 -2.76
CA VAL A 265 29.14 6.74 -2.59
C VAL A 265 28.85 6.12 -3.95
N PRO A 266 28.67 4.79 -4.05
CA PRO A 266 28.26 4.17 -5.30
C PRO A 266 27.02 4.84 -5.90
N LEU A 267 27.02 5.03 -7.21
CA LEU A 267 25.97 5.79 -7.91
C LEU A 267 24.57 5.24 -7.64
N ASP A 268 24.41 3.91 -7.60
CA ASP A 268 23.13 3.28 -7.31
C ASP A 268 22.63 3.61 -5.89
N ASP A 269 23.53 3.66 -4.90
CA ASP A 269 23.19 3.98 -3.51
C ASP A 269 22.77 5.45 -3.39
N ALA A 270 23.47 6.36 -4.08
CA ALA A 270 23.11 7.78 -4.13
C ALA A 270 21.74 8.00 -4.78
N VAL A 271 21.47 7.34 -5.91
CA VAL A 271 20.21 7.49 -6.64
C VAL A 271 19.04 6.94 -5.84
N GLU A 272 19.20 5.79 -5.16
CA GLU A 272 18.13 5.21 -4.33
C GLU A 272 17.83 6.08 -3.11
N ALA A 273 18.86 6.57 -2.40
CA ALA A 273 18.67 7.47 -1.28
C ALA A 273 17.96 8.77 -1.71
N GLU A 274 18.42 9.40 -2.80
CA GLU A 274 17.78 10.59 -3.36
C GLU A 274 16.34 10.31 -3.80
N SER A 275 16.06 9.13 -4.36
CA SER A 275 14.69 8.76 -4.78
C SER A 275 13.75 8.67 -3.58
N ILE A 276 14.19 8.00 -2.50
CA ILE A 276 13.39 7.89 -1.27
C ILE A 276 13.16 9.29 -0.67
N ALA A 277 14.20 10.13 -0.64
CA ALA A 277 14.11 11.49 -0.14
C ALA A 277 13.10 12.32 -0.95
N GLN A 278 13.17 12.28 -2.29
CA GLN A 278 12.25 13.00 -3.16
C GLN A 278 10.77 12.64 -2.96
N VAL A 279 10.47 11.38 -2.62
CA VAL A 279 9.09 10.92 -2.38
C VAL A 279 8.58 11.31 -1.00
N LEU A 280 9.46 11.46 -0.01
CA LEU A 280 9.08 11.59 1.40
C LEU A 280 9.42 12.94 2.04
N ASP A 281 10.15 13.81 1.33
CA ASP A 281 10.48 15.16 1.81
C ASP A 281 9.20 16.02 1.84
N PRO A 282 8.73 16.44 3.04
CA PRO A 282 7.54 17.29 3.15
C PRO A 282 7.77 18.70 2.57
N GLY A 283 9.01 19.11 2.31
CA GLY A 283 9.34 20.37 1.66
C GLY A 283 9.22 20.35 0.13
N ILE A 284 8.95 19.19 -0.47
CA ILE A 284 8.80 19.03 -1.92
C ILE A 284 7.32 18.93 -2.25
N GLU A 285 6.78 20.00 -2.84
CA GLU A 285 5.40 20.03 -3.32
C GLU A 285 5.39 20.33 -4.82
N ASP A 286 4.97 19.34 -5.62
CA ASP A 286 4.75 19.56 -7.05
C ASP A 286 3.57 20.52 -7.28
N PRO A 287 3.61 21.34 -8.35
CA PRO A 287 2.48 22.18 -8.71
C PRO A 287 1.22 21.34 -8.91
N THR A 288 0.14 21.69 -8.21
CA THR A 288 -1.14 20.98 -8.31
C THR A 288 -2.11 21.66 -9.27
N LEU A 289 -3.03 20.87 -9.81
CA LEU A 289 -4.17 21.29 -10.59
C LEU A 289 -5.43 21.01 -9.79
N ASP A 290 -6.32 22.00 -9.71
CA ASP A 290 -7.62 21.82 -9.06
C ASP A 290 -8.48 20.84 -9.86
N ILE A 291 -9.15 19.94 -9.16
CA ILE A 291 -10.25 19.15 -9.67
C ILE A 291 -11.53 19.87 -9.23
N LEU A 292 -12.30 20.32 -10.20
CA LEU A 292 -13.47 21.16 -9.99
C LEU A 292 -14.75 20.35 -10.12
N ARG A 293 -15.67 20.57 -9.19
CA ARG A 293 -17.08 20.22 -9.34
C ARG A 293 -17.85 21.46 -9.75
N LEU A 294 -18.39 21.42 -10.96
CA LEU A 294 -19.27 22.44 -11.51
C LEU A 294 -20.73 21.99 -11.32
N ILE A 295 -21.49 22.74 -10.52
CA ILE A 295 -22.86 22.41 -10.16
C ILE A 295 -23.82 23.29 -10.96
N TYR A 296 -24.46 22.70 -11.97
CA TYR A 296 -25.40 23.39 -12.83
C TYR A 296 -26.85 23.14 -12.37
N PRO A 297 -27.66 24.17 -12.10
CA PRO A 297 -29.09 23.98 -11.90
C PRO A 297 -29.75 23.57 -13.23
N VAL A 298 -30.60 22.55 -13.20
CA VAL A 298 -31.30 22.07 -14.41
C VAL A 298 -32.58 22.87 -14.61
N LEU A 299 -32.76 23.47 -15.78
CA LEU A 299 -33.92 24.28 -16.14
C LEU A 299 -34.96 23.48 -16.95
N ASP A 300 -34.50 22.54 -17.78
CA ASP A 300 -35.31 21.63 -18.58
C ASP A 300 -34.67 20.24 -18.64
N GLU A 301 -35.19 19.29 -17.86
CA GLU A 301 -34.64 17.93 -17.73
C GLU A 301 -34.75 17.14 -19.05
N GLU A 302 -35.91 17.18 -19.70
CA GLU A 302 -36.18 16.39 -20.90
C GLU A 302 -35.29 16.84 -22.06
N GLU A 303 -35.19 18.14 -22.28
CA GLU A 303 -34.33 18.71 -23.32
C GLU A 303 -32.83 18.49 -23.02
N MET A 304 -32.43 18.51 -21.74
CA MET A 304 -31.06 18.18 -21.34
C MET A 304 -30.69 16.76 -21.77
N PHE A 305 -31.51 15.78 -21.40
CA PHE A 305 -31.29 14.39 -21.76
C PHE A 305 -31.32 14.18 -23.28
N ALA A 306 -32.21 14.85 -24.01
CA ALA A 306 -32.25 14.79 -25.47
C ALA A 306 -30.96 15.32 -26.10
N ARG A 307 -30.45 16.48 -25.64
CA ARG A 307 -29.21 17.08 -26.17
C ARG A 307 -27.96 16.24 -25.86
N LEU A 308 -27.88 15.69 -24.65
CA LEU A 308 -26.79 14.80 -24.26
C LEU A 308 -26.82 13.50 -25.08
N SER A 309 -27.99 12.90 -25.28
CA SER A 309 -28.11 11.63 -26.02
C SER A 309 -27.85 11.75 -27.52
N LEU A 310 -28.09 12.93 -28.11
CA LEU A 310 -27.92 13.17 -29.55
C LEU A 310 -26.47 13.47 -29.97
N ASP A 311 -25.61 13.84 -29.03
CA ASP A 311 -24.25 14.27 -29.34
C ASP A 311 -23.23 13.20 -28.90
N GLN A 312 -22.48 12.70 -29.88
CA GLN A 312 -21.50 11.63 -29.69
C GLN A 312 -20.32 12.02 -28.78
N ARG A 313 -20.19 13.30 -28.39
CA ARG A 313 -19.22 13.74 -27.36
C ARG A 313 -19.70 13.44 -25.93
N PHE A 314 -20.93 12.98 -25.76
CA PHE A 314 -21.44 12.50 -24.49
C PHE A 314 -21.73 11.02 -24.58
N ALA A 315 -21.17 10.25 -23.65
CA ALA A 315 -21.43 8.83 -23.55
C ALA A 315 -22.15 8.52 -22.24
N SER A 316 -23.24 7.76 -22.30
CA SER A 316 -23.92 7.30 -21.09
C SER A 316 -23.04 6.30 -20.35
N GLN A 317 -22.94 6.48 -19.03
CA GLN A 317 -22.20 5.60 -18.13
C GLN A 317 -23.17 5.04 -17.08
N PRO A 318 -23.11 3.73 -16.78
CA PRO A 318 -23.80 3.17 -15.64
C PRO A 318 -23.36 3.86 -14.34
N VAL A 319 -24.32 4.23 -13.51
CA VAL A 319 -24.03 4.72 -12.16
C VAL A 319 -23.69 3.51 -11.29
N ASP A 320 -22.47 3.46 -10.79
CA ASP A 320 -22.07 2.45 -9.83
C ASP A 320 -22.75 2.74 -8.49
N THR A 321 -23.68 1.89 -8.07
CA THR A 321 -24.44 2.09 -6.83
C THR A 321 -23.64 1.84 -5.56
N GLU A 322 -22.50 1.15 -5.64
CA GLU A 322 -21.60 0.86 -4.51
C GLU A 322 -20.72 2.08 -4.19
N GLU A 323 -20.25 2.79 -5.22
CA GLU A 323 -19.46 4.04 -5.07
C GLU A 323 -20.23 5.09 -4.23
N PHE A 324 -21.56 5.12 -4.35
CA PHE A 324 -22.46 6.00 -3.60
C PHE A 324 -23.16 5.31 -2.41
N ALA A 325 -22.80 4.09 -2.03
CA ALA A 325 -23.46 3.37 -0.94
C ALA A 325 -23.12 3.93 0.45
N ASP A 326 -21.88 4.39 0.62
CA ASP A 326 -21.34 4.86 1.90
C ASP A 326 -21.46 6.38 2.11
N MET A 327 -22.02 7.11 1.13
CA MET A 327 -22.25 8.54 1.28
C MET A 327 -23.65 8.77 1.84
N GLU A 328 -23.80 9.62 2.86
CA GLU A 328 -25.10 10.18 3.29
C GLU A 328 -25.74 11.10 2.20
N ALA A 329 -25.20 11.05 0.98
CA ALA A 329 -25.63 11.81 -0.16
C ALA A 329 -26.60 10.99 -1.04
N PRO A 330 -27.55 11.66 -1.69
CA PRO A 330 -28.51 11.04 -2.61
C PRO A 330 -27.79 10.50 -3.85
N LYS A 331 -28.19 9.30 -4.32
CA LYS A 331 -27.59 8.67 -5.50
C LYS A 331 -27.96 9.42 -6.79
N PRO A 332 -27.04 9.52 -7.77
CA PRO A 332 -27.37 10.11 -9.06
C PRO A 332 -28.33 9.21 -9.84
N ARG A 333 -29.24 9.83 -10.60
CA ARG A 333 -30.23 9.13 -11.44
C ARG A 333 -29.65 8.73 -12.80
N ALA A 334 -28.62 9.43 -13.26
CA ALA A 334 -27.92 9.13 -14.50
C ALA A 334 -26.47 9.63 -14.45
N GLY A 335 -25.60 8.95 -15.20
CA GLY A 335 -24.19 9.29 -15.38
C GLY A 335 -23.83 9.46 -16.86
N PHE A 336 -22.95 10.41 -17.14
CA PHE A 336 -22.43 10.68 -18.49
C PHE A 336 -20.95 11.01 -18.47
N LEU A 337 -20.24 10.69 -19.54
CA LEU A 337 -18.87 11.10 -19.80
C LEU A 337 -18.88 12.28 -20.77
N LEU A 338 -18.06 13.30 -20.50
CA LEU A 338 -17.72 14.36 -21.44
C LEU A 338 -16.43 13.98 -22.19
N LEU A 339 -16.48 13.91 -23.51
CA LEU A 339 -15.37 13.50 -24.36
C LEU A 339 -14.75 14.67 -25.13
N ASP A 340 -13.45 14.59 -25.39
CA ASP A 340 -12.70 15.57 -26.20
C ASP A 340 -13.12 15.59 -27.68
N ARG A 341 -13.72 14.50 -28.16
CA ARG A 341 -14.18 14.31 -29.53
C ARG A 341 -15.35 13.33 -29.62
N PRO A 342 -16.09 13.31 -30.75
CA PRO A 342 -17.17 12.35 -30.97
C PRO A 342 -16.70 10.90 -30.85
N LEU A 343 -17.49 10.06 -30.17
CA LEU A 343 -17.30 8.61 -30.13
C LEU A 343 -17.51 8.00 -31.53
N PRO A 344 -16.50 7.33 -32.12
CA PRO A 344 -16.65 6.68 -33.41
C PRO A 344 -17.66 5.53 -33.37
N GLU A 345 -18.25 5.20 -34.52
CA GLU A 345 -19.26 4.13 -34.64
C GLU A 345 -18.70 2.74 -34.31
N SER A 346 -17.42 2.51 -34.61
CA SER A 346 -16.75 1.23 -34.39
C SER A 346 -15.35 1.45 -33.83
N GLY A 347 -14.95 0.54 -32.95
CA GLY A 347 -13.64 0.49 -32.31
C GLY A 347 -12.62 -0.41 -32.99
N VAL A 348 -12.99 -1.15 -34.03
CA VAL A 348 -12.13 -2.20 -34.62
C VAL A 348 -10.81 -1.62 -35.15
N ASP A 349 -10.89 -0.51 -35.89
CA ASP A 349 -9.74 0.17 -36.51
C ASP A 349 -9.33 1.46 -35.78
N ILE A 350 -9.78 1.65 -34.54
CA ILE A 350 -9.52 2.88 -33.79
C ILE A 350 -8.02 3.06 -33.55
N THR A 351 -7.51 4.29 -33.65
CA THR A 351 -6.10 4.63 -33.42
C THR A 351 -5.98 5.52 -32.20
N ARG A 352 -4.76 5.70 -31.67
CA ARG A 352 -4.51 6.57 -30.51
C ARG A 352 -5.02 7.99 -30.76
N ASP A 353 -4.80 8.49 -31.98
CA ASP A 353 -5.18 9.85 -32.36
C ASP A 353 -6.67 9.99 -32.69
N THR A 354 -7.43 8.89 -32.84
CA THR A 354 -8.89 8.93 -33.03
C THR A 354 -9.66 8.47 -31.80
N ALA A 355 -9.00 7.84 -30.82
CA ALA A 355 -9.59 7.41 -29.56
C ALA A 355 -10.05 8.62 -28.72
N PRO A 356 -11.34 8.71 -28.34
CA PRO A 356 -11.82 9.77 -27.47
C PRO A 356 -11.24 9.70 -26.07
N ARG A 357 -10.90 10.88 -25.53
CA ARG A 357 -10.45 11.07 -24.16
C ARG A 357 -11.58 11.60 -23.29
N ILE A 358 -11.66 11.12 -22.06
CA ILE A 358 -12.61 11.59 -21.05
C ILE A 358 -12.05 12.87 -20.43
N LEU A 359 -12.74 13.99 -20.66
CA LEU A 359 -12.44 15.29 -20.09
C LEU A 359 -13.02 15.42 -18.67
N GLY A 360 -14.22 14.87 -18.45
CA GLY A 360 -14.88 14.91 -17.16
C GLY A 360 -16.04 13.93 -17.06
N VAL A 361 -16.54 13.75 -15.84
CA VAL A 361 -17.67 12.86 -15.53
C VAL A 361 -18.83 13.70 -15.01
N MET A 362 -20.04 13.40 -15.46
CA MET A 362 -21.24 14.13 -15.11
C MET A 362 -22.24 13.24 -14.41
N TYR A 363 -22.82 13.76 -13.33
CA TYR A 363 -23.85 13.08 -12.55
C TYR A 363 -25.10 13.95 -12.45
N TYR A 364 -26.23 13.40 -12.87
CA TYR A 364 -27.51 14.05 -12.75
C TYR A 364 -28.22 13.63 -11.46
N PHE A 365 -28.65 14.62 -10.67
CA PHE A 365 -29.45 14.41 -9.47
C PHE A 365 -30.83 15.01 -9.66
N GLY A 366 -31.85 14.17 -9.51
CA GLY A 366 -33.25 14.62 -9.49
C GLY A 366 -33.57 15.45 -8.25
N ARG A 367 -34.76 16.05 -8.27
CA ARG A 367 -35.26 16.91 -7.19
C ARG A 367 -35.30 16.19 -5.85
N GLN A 368 -34.88 16.89 -4.81
CA GLN A 368 -34.89 16.43 -3.43
C GLN A 368 -35.68 17.39 -2.55
N THR A 369 -35.97 16.98 -1.32
CA THR A 369 -36.74 17.77 -0.35
C THR A 369 -36.15 19.16 -0.12
N ASN A 370 -34.81 19.28 -0.18
CA ASN A 370 -34.07 20.52 0.11
C ASN A 370 -33.15 21.00 -1.04
N ARG A 371 -33.15 20.34 -2.21
CA ARG A 371 -32.29 20.70 -3.36
C ARG A 371 -33.05 20.55 -4.67
N SER A 372 -32.91 21.52 -5.58
CA SER A 372 -33.45 21.46 -6.95
C SER A 372 -32.71 20.43 -7.80
N GLU A 373 -33.28 20.07 -8.97
CA GLU A 373 -32.55 19.27 -9.96
C GLU A 373 -31.21 19.94 -10.31
N ARG A 374 -30.16 19.13 -10.41
CA ARG A 374 -28.83 19.63 -10.75
C ARG A 374 -28.02 18.60 -11.54
N LEU A 375 -27.12 19.11 -12.35
CA LEU A 375 -26.10 18.36 -13.06
C LEU A 375 -24.74 18.75 -12.49
N GLU A 376 -24.02 17.79 -11.93
CA GLU A 376 -22.66 17.99 -11.42
C GLU A 376 -21.65 17.49 -12.45
N LEU A 377 -20.74 18.34 -12.93
CA LEU A 377 -19.62 17.98 -13.80
C LEU A 377 -18.32 18.05 -12.98
N VAL A 378 -17.62 16.91 -12.88
CA VAL A 378 -16.29 16.83 -12.29
C VAL A 378 -15.25 16.86 -13.42
N ILE A 379 -14.36 17.85 -13.39
CA ILE A 379 -13.37 18.12 -14.46
C ILE A 379 -12.07 18.70 -13.89
N ASP A 380 -10.95 18.37 -14.53
CA ASP A 380 -9.62 18.86 -14.13
C ASP A 380 -9.38 20.27 -14.69
N ARG A 381 -8.82 21.18 -13.88
CA ARG A 381 -8.46 22.54 -14.30
C ARG A 381 -7.13 22.59 -15.06
N ASN A 382 -7.09 21.92 -16.20
CA ASN A 382 -5.91 21.86 -17.08
C ASN A 382 -5.99 22.89 -18.23
N GLU A 383 -5.03 22.87 -19.15
CA GLU A 383 -4.97 23.79 -20.30
C GLU A 383 -6.21 23.73 -21.23
N GLN A 384 -6.93 22.61 -21.26
CA GLN A 384 -8.13 22.39 -22.08
C GLN A 384 -9.42 22.77 -21.34
N TYR A 385 -9.34 23.19 -20.07
CA TYR A 385 -10.50 23.44 -19.21
C TYR A 385 -11.47 24.47 -19.80
N ASP A 386 -10.98 25.65 -20.19
CA ASP A 386 -11.84 26.74 -20.67
C ASP A 386 -12.55 26.38 -21.99
N GLU A 387 -11.85 25.71 -22.90
CA GLU A 387 -12.43 25.22 -24.16
C GLU A 387 -13.48 24.14 -23.89
N SER A 388 -13.17 23.17 -23.02
CA SER A 388 -14.06 22.06 -22.67
C SER A 388 -15.33 22.54 -21.99
N ARG A 389 -15.19 23.43 -21.00
CA ARG A 389 -16.31 24.07 -20.29
C ARG A 389 -17.13 24.91 -21.24
N GLY A 390 -16.51 25.75 -22.07
CA GLY A 390 -17.22 26.59 -23.03
C GLY A 390 -18.03 25.78 -24.05
N SER A 391 -17.44 24.71 -24.62
CA SER A 391 -18.15 23.82 -25.54
C SER A 391 -19.33 23.11 -24.86
N PHE A 392 -19.17 22.70 -23.60
CA PHE A 392 -20.22 22.08 -22.81
C PHE A 392 -21.38 23.06 -22.52
N GLU A 393 -21.07 24.24 -21.98
CA GLU A 393 -22.06 25.27 -21.63
C GLU A 393 -22.82 25.76 -22.87
N GLN A 394 -22.15 25.88 -24.03
CA GLN A 394 -22.79 26.22 -25.29
C GLN A 394 -23.82 25.17 -25.71
N LYS A 395 -23.53 23.88 -25.55
CA LYS A 395 -24.45 22.80 -25.94
C LYS A 395 -25.71 22.81 -25.08
N LEU A 396 -25.57 23.03 -23.78
CA LEU A 396 -26.69 23.06 -22.83
C LEU A 396 -27.24 24.47 -22.58
N GLN A 397 -26.91 25.42 -23.45
CA GLN A 397 -27.38 26.79 -23.33
C GLN A 397 -28.91 26.84 -23.29
N GLY A 398 -29.44 27.52 -22.26
CA GLY A 398 -30.87 27.67 -22.02
C GLY A 398 -31.55 26.46 -21.37
N VAL A 399 -30.81 25.37 -21.13
CA VAL A 399 -31.30 24.11 -20.55
C VAL A 399 -30.73 23.89 -19.15
N VAL A 400 -29.50 24.37 -18.93
CA VAL A 400 -28.89 24.50 -17.60
C VAL A 400 -28.66 25.97 -17.28
N GLY A 401 -28.67 26.32 -15.99
CA GLY A 401 -28.34 27.65 -15.52
C GLY A 401 -26.84 27.86 -15.34
N ILE A 402 -26.47 28.90 -14.58
CA ILE A 402 -25.07 29.23 -14.30
C ILE A 402 -24.52 28.23 -13.29
N ALA A 403 -23.34 27.67 -13.56
CA ALA A 403 -22.66 26.78 -12.61
C ALA A 403 -22.14 27.51 -11.39
N GLU A 404 -22.32 26.88 -10.23
CA GLU A 404 -21.48 27.12 -9.05
C GLU A 404 -20.22 26.25 -9.17
N GLU A 405 -19.08 26.79 -8.75
CA GLU A 405 -17.78 26.12 -8.83
C GLU A 405 -17.27 25.79 -7.43
N GLU A 406 -16.81 24.56 -7.26
CA GLU A 406 -16.24 24.07 -6.02
C GLU A 406 -14.98 23.26 -6.33
N VAL A 407 -13.87 23.55 -5.63
CA VAL A 407 -12.68 22.70 -5.66
C VAL A 407 -12.96 21.49 -4.78
N VAL A 408 -12.97 20.29 -5.36
CA VAL A 408 -13.26 19.04 -4.65
C VAL A 408 -12.02 18.22 -4.36
N ASP A 409 -10.96 18.40 -5.15
CA ASP A 409 -9.68 17.73 -4.95
C ASP A 409 -8.55 18.46 -5.71
N GLN A 410 -7.31 18.00 -5.56
CA GLN A 410 -6.15 18.46 -6.31
C GLN A 410 -5.29 17.28 -6.79
N VAL A 411 -4.68 17.43 -7.96
CA VAL A 411 -3.75 16.44 -8.53
C VAL A 411 -2.43 17.08 -8.91
N SER A 412 -1.30 16.39 -8.69
CA SER A 412 0.00 16.92 -9.13
C SER A 412 0.07 17.01 -10.66
N SER A 413 0.75 18.03 -11.17
CA SER A 413 0.96 18.21 -12.61
C SER A 413 1.74 17.06 -13.23
N ALA A 414 2.67 16.47 -12.47
CA ALA A 414 3.46 15.31 -12.87
C ALA A 414 2.58 14.06 -13.04
N ASP A 415 1.67 13.79 -12.10
CA ASP A 415 0.72 12.68 -12.20
C ASP A 415 -0.26 12.91 -13.35
N GLN A 416 -0.75 14.13 -13.53
CA GLN A 416 -1.65 14.47 -14.62
C GLN A 416 -0.99 14.25 -15.99
N ALA A 417 0.31 14.54 -16.13
CA ALA A 417 1.06 14.29 -17.37
C ALA A 417 1.15 12.81 -17.73
N LEU A 418 1.07 11.92 -16.73
CA LEU A 418 1.09 10.46 -16.88
C LEU A 418 -0.32 9.86 -16.97
N ARG A 419 -1.37 10.61 -16.67
CA ARG A 419 -2.76 10.15 -16.76
C ARG A 419 -3.30 10.28 -18.18
N TRP A 420 -4.14 9.32 -18.57
CA TRP A 420 -5.02 9.39 -19.73
C TRP A 420 -6.25 8.54 -19.46
N ARG A 421 -7.42 9.06 -19.77
CA ARG A 421 -8.70 8.34 -19.63
C ARG A 421 -9.33 8.23 -21.00
N TRP A 422 -9.53 7.01 -21.48
CA TRP A 422 -10.13 6.77 -22.79
C TRP A 422 -11.52 6.19 -22.68
N HIS A 423 -12.35 6.55 -23.65
CA HIS A 423 -13.63 5.91 -23.86
C HIS A 423 -13.67 5.26 -25.24
N PHE A 424 -13.93 3.96 -25.25
CA PHE A 424 -13.88 3.13 -26.46
C PHE A 424 -15.29 2.68 -26.86
N PRO A 425 -15.59 2.57 -28.17
CA PRO A 425 -16.77 1.86 -28.66
C PRO A 425 -16.84 0.43 -28.12
N ARG A 426 -18.06 -0.10 -27.95
CA ARG A 426 -18.29 -1.42 -27.31
C ARG A 426 -17.61 -2.57 -28.06
N ASP A 427 -17.53 -2.48 -29.38
CA ASP A 427 -16.93 -3.48 -30.27
C ASP A 427 -15.39 -3.37 -30.37
N THR A 428 -14.75 -2.44 -29.65
CA THR A 428 -13.28 -2.31 -29.63
C THR A 428 -12.64 -3.56 -29.04
N PRO A 429 -11.83 -4.33 -29.80
CA PRO A 429 -11.16 -5.53 -29.30
C PRO A 429 -10.23 -5.23 -28.12
N ILE A 430 -10.16 -6.13 -27.13
CA ILE A 430 -9.33 -5.96 -25.92
C ILE A 430 -7.85 -5.79 -26.27
N GLU A 431 -7.34 -6.62 -27.19
CA GLU A 431 -5.97 -6.51 -27.71
C GLU A 431 -5.69 -5.14 -28.32
N ARG A 432 -6.68 -4.55 -29.00
CA ARG A 432 -6.54 -3.20 -29.56
C ARG A 432 -6.47 -2.15 -28.44
N ARG A 433 -7.33 -2.24 -27.42
CA ARG A 433 -7.28 -1.34 -26.25
C ARG A 433 -5.92 -1.41 -25.55
N ARG A 434 -5.38 -2.63 -25.33
CA ARG A 434 -4.04 -2.84 -24.75
C ARG A 434 -2.94 -2.22 -25.59
N ALA A 435 -2.95 -2.45 -26.91
CA ALA A 435 -1.98 -1.88 -27.83
C ALA A 435 -1.97 -0.35 -27.76
N LEU A 436 -3.15 0.27 -27.81
CA LEU A 436 -3.28 1.72 -27.71
C LEU A 436 -2.78 2.22 -26.34
N SER A 437 -3.13 1.56 -25.23
CA SER A 437 -2.66 1.98 -23.90
C SER A 437 -1.14 1.91 -23.79
N ARG A 438 -0.49 0.95 -24.48
CA ARG A 438 0.97 0.89 -24.58
C ARG A 438 1.53 2.06 -25.40
N GLU A 439 0.93 2.38 -26.54
CA GLU A 439 1.34 3.51 -27.37
C GLU A 439 1.25 4.84 -26.60
N GLU A 440 0.16 5.07 -25.87
CA GLU A 440 -0.04 6.28 -25.07
C GLU A 440 0.90 6.34 -23.87
N GLY A 441 1.11 5.22 -23.16
CA GLY A 441 2.09 5.15 -22.08
C GLY A 441 3.51 5.52 -22.55
N ARG A 442 3.91 5.07 -23.74
CA ARG A 442 5.19 5.49 -24.34
C ARG A 442 5.25 6.99 -24.61
N VAL A 443 4.16 7.61 -25.08
CA VAL A 443 4.10 9.07 -25.28
C VAL A 443 4.17 9.80 -23.94
N ALA A 444 3.45 9.33 -22.93
CA ALA A 444 3.48 9.90 -21.60
C ALA A 444 4.93 9.92 -21.04
N ILE A 445 5.63 8.79 -21.13
CA ILE A 445 7.01 8.64 -20.61
C ILE A 445 8.04 9.40 -21.44
N LEU A 446 7.97 9.37 -22.77
CA LEU A 446 9.03 9.89 -23.65
C LEU A 446 8.84 11.35 -24.08
N GLN A 447 7.60 11.85 -24.05
CA GLN A 447 7.25 13.16 -24.59
C GLN A 447 6.63 14.06 -23.52
N ARG A 448 5.60 13.61 -22.80
CA ARG A 448 4.90 14.50 -21.84
C ARG A 448 5.70 14.72 -20.55
N TRP A 449 5.99 13.65 -19.82
CA TRP A 449 6.68 13.74 -18.52
C TRP A 449 8.04 14.46 -18.58
N PRO A 450 8.91 14.25 -19.59
CA PRO A 450 10.20 14.94 -19.66
C PRO A 450 10.10 16.46 -19.86
N ASP A 451 8.93 16.93 -20.30
CA ASP A 451 8.62 18.33 -20.55
C ASP A 451 7.75 18.94 -19.42
N THR A 452 7.42 18.17 -18.39
CA THR A 452 6.70 18.64 -17.19
C THR A 452 7.70 19.17 -16.14
N PRO A 453 7.52 20.38 -15.60
CA PRO A 453 8.29 20.88 -14.47
C PRO A 453 8.11 20.04 -13.21
N LEU A 454 9.20 19.74 -12.49
CA LEU A 454 9.17 18.98 -11.24
C LEU A 454 9.76 19.79 -10.07
N ALA A 455 9.12 19.77 -8.91
CA ALA A 455 9.60 20.46 -7.71
C ALA A 455 10.95 19.90 -7.24
N VAL A 456 11.14 18.57 -7.32
CA VAL A 456 12.41 17.88 -7.01
C VAL A 456 13.59 18.36 -7.86
N LEU A 457 13.32 18.98 -9.03
CA LEU A 457 14.33 19.56 -9.93
C LEU A 457 14.37 21.09 -9.85
N GLY A 458 13.84 21.67 -8.76
CA GLY A 458 13.75 23.11 -8.57
C GLY A 458 12.84 23.80 -9.58
N GLY A 459 11.75 23.13 -10.00
CA GLY A 459 10.79 23.63 -10.99
C GLY A 459 11.28 23.58 -12.44
N LYS A 460 12.42 22.92 -12.71
CA LYS A 460 12.87 22.64 -14.08
C LYS A 460 12.20 21.38 -14.62
N THR A 461 12.13 21.26 -15.95
CA THR A 461 11.74 19.99 -16.58
C THR A 461 12.91 19.00 -16.57
N PRO A 462 12.67 17.68 -16.62
CA PRO A 462 13.72 16.68 -16.79
C PRO A 462 14.69 16.97 -17.95
N ARG A 463 14.18 17.45 -19.10
CA ARG A 463 15.04 17.85 -20.23
C ARG A 463 15.95 19.02 -19.91
N GLN A 464 15.46 20.01 -19.16
CA GLN A 464 16.26 21.16 -18.73
C GLN A 464 17.31 20.73 -17.70
N ALA A 465 16.92 19.90 -16.73
CA ALA A 465 17.82 19.37 -15.70
C ALA A 465 18.93 18.48 -16.26
N ALA A 466 18.70 17.77 -17.37
CA ALA A 466 19.72 16.95 -18.02
C ALA A 466 20.97 17.72 -18.47
N SER A 467 20.84 19.04 -18.67
CA SER A 467 21.96 19.93 -19.03
C SER A 467 22.79 20.41 -17.84
N ASP A 468 22.33 20.15 -16.60
CA ASP A 468 22.94 20.61 -15.36
C ASP A 468 23.60 19.44 -14.61
N PRO A 469 24.94 19.32 -14.60
CA PRO A 469 25.63 18.23 -13.92
C PRO A 469 25.32 18.13 -12.43
N ALA A 470 24.98 19.25 -11.77
CA ALA A 470 24.63 19.25 -10.34
C ALA A 470 23.27 18.57 -10.06
N MET A 471 22.39 18.51 -11.06
CA MET A 471 21.08 17.86 -10.97
C MET A 471 21.08 16.42 -11.45
N ARG A 472 22.24 15.86 -11.84
CA ARG A 472 22.31 14.52 -12.43
C ARG A 472 21.74 13.44 -11.53
N ILE A 473 22.08 13.45 -10.23
CA ILE A 473 21.57 12.47 -9.26
C ILE A 473 20.08 12.67 -9.02
N ALA A 474 19.65 13.91 -8.80
CA ALA A 474 18.23 14.26 -8.62
C ALA A 474 17.36 13.85 -9.83
N LEU A 475 17.87 14.03 -11.05
CA LEU A 475 17.20 13.61 -12.28
C LEU A 475 17.17 12.08 -12.42
N MET A 476 18.26 11.40 -12.11
CA MET A 476 18.28 9.93 -12.11
C MET A 476 17.30 9.35 -11.09
N ALA A 477 17.17 9.99 -9.93
CA ALA A 477 16.21 9.63 -8.89
C ALA A 477 14.77 9.86 -9.35
N ALA A 478 14.45 11.01 -9.95
CA ALA A 478 13.12 11.27 -10.52
C ALA A 478 12.72 10.23 -11.57
N VAL A 479 13.66 9.81 -12.43
CA VAL A 479 13.44 8.72 -13.40
C VAL A 479 13.26 7.37 -12.70
N ALA A 480 14.02 7.08 -11.64
CA ALA A 480 13.91 5.83 -10.88
C ALA A 480 12.57 5.73 -10.11
N THR A 481 12.04 6.86 -9.60
CA THR A 481 10.71 6.94 -9.01
C THR A 481 9.63 6.73 -10.07
N LEU A 482 9.75 7.40 -11.24
CA LEU A 482 8.83 7.20 -12.35
C LEU A 482 8.77 5.73 -12.78
N GLU A 483 9.91 5.06 -12.92
CA GLU A 483 10.01 3.66 -13.35
C GLU A 483 9.26 2.69 -12.42
N GLN A 484 9.06 3.07 -11.15
CA GLN A 484 8.36 2.28 -10.14
C GLN A 484 6.84 2.50 -10.09
N GLY A 485 6.28 3.30 -10.99
CA GLY A 485 4.83 3.45 -11.13
C GLY A 485 4.13 2.10 -11.39
N ALA A 486 2.88 1.94 -10.94
CA ALA A 486 2.17 0.66 -10.88
C ALA A 486 2.23 -0.18 -12.18
N SER A 487 2.13 0.48 -13.33
CA SER A 487 2.15 -0.16 -14.66
C SER A 487 3.45 0.04 -15.43
N ASN A 488 4.43 0.74 -14.85
CA ASN A 488 5.62 1.21 -15.57
C ASN A 488 6.64 0.10 -15.84
N HIS A 489 6.59 -0.99 -15.07
CA HIS A 489 7.34 -2.23 -15.36
C HIS A 489 7.05 -2.82 -16.75
N ARG A 490 5.95 -2.43 -17.41
CA ARG A 490 5.58 -2.86 -18.77
C ARG A 490 6.27 -2.06 -19.89
N PHE A 491 7.08 -1.05 -19.55
CA PHE A 491 7.71 -0.15 -20.52
C PHE A 491 9.25 -0.12 -20.46
N PRO A 492 9.97 -1.26 -20.33
CA PRO A 492 11.42 -1.25 -20.14
C PRO A 492 12.17 -0.53 -21.29
N ASP A 493 11.72 -0.72 -22.53
CA ASP A 493 12.32 -0.05 -23.69
C ASP A 493 12.06 1.46 -23.72
N ALA A 494 10.92 1.91 -23.18
CA ALA A 494 10.63 3.34 -23.06
C ALA A 494 11.56 3.98 -22.03
N PHE A 495 11.79 3.34 -20.88
CA PHE A 495 12.73 3.84 -19.88
C PHE A 495 14.17 3.84 -20.37
N ARG A 496 14.59 2.82 -21.13
CA ARG A 496 15.89 2.83 -21.81
C ARG A 496 16.02 4.04 -22.74
N SER A 497 15.03 4.25 -23.62
CA SER A 497 15.01 5.37 -24.55
C SER A 497 14.95 6.73 -23.85
N LEU A 498 14.23 6.82 -22.72
CA LEU A 498 14.14 8.03 -21.90
C LEU A 498 15.52 8.39 -21.34
N ARG A 499 16.21 7.42 -20.71
CA ARG A 499 17.56 7.61 -20.16
C ARG A 499 18.54 8.05 -21.25
N ASP A 500 18.49 7.44 -22.43
CA ASP A 500 19.32 7.84 -23.57
C ASP A 500 19.03 9.29 -23.99
N SER A 501 17.75 9.68 -24.08
CA SER A 501 17.35 11.04 -24.45
C SER A 501 17.74 12.11 -23.43
N LEU A 502 17.89 11.72 -22.17
CA LEU A 502 18.32 12.58 -21.06
C LEU A 502 19.83 12.45 -20.75
N VAL A 503 20.58 11.67 -21.56
CA VAL A 503 22.03 11.45 -21.40
C VAL A 503 22.39 10.88 -20.01
N LEU A 504 21.51 10.02 -19.49
CA LEU A 504 21.68 9.31 -18.23
C LEU A 504 22.30 7.93 -18.47
N PRO A 505 23.06 7.39 -17.49
CA PRO A 505 23.60 6.05 -17.62
C PRO A 505 22.49 5.01 -17.53
N GLN A 506 22.66 3.90 -18.24
CA GLN A 506 21.80 2.73 -18.11
C GLN A 506 22.20 1.92 -16.87
N PRO A 507 21.25 1.31 -16.15
CA PRO A 507 21.57 0.40 -15.05
C PRO A 507 22.41 -0.79 -15.55
N GLU A 508 23.54 -1.05 -14.89
CA GLU A 508 24.45 -2.14 -15.28
C GLU A 508 24.00 -3.49 -14.69
N PRO A 509 24.14 -4.62 -15.41
CA PRO A 509 23.89 -5.95 -14.84
C PRO A 509 24.71 -6.19 -13.57
N ILE A 510 24.12 -6.89 -12.60
CA ILE A 510 24.77 -7.20 -11.33
C ILE A 510 25.15 -8.69 -11.32
N ASP A 511 26.43 -8.95 -11.02
CA ASP A 511 26.92 -10.32 -10.86
C ASP A 511 26.59 -10.84 -9.45
N ALA A 512 25.68 -11.82 -9.38
CA ALA A 512 25.28 -12.47 -8.13
C ALA A 512 26.46 -13.12 -7.38
N ALA A 513 27.56 -13.45 -8.06
CA ALA A 513 28.73 -14.04 -7.41
C ALA A 513 29.59 -13.01 -6.64
N SER A 514 29.39 -11.72 -6.89
CA SER A 514 30.20 -10.63 -6.32
C SER A 514 29.64 -10.06 -5.01
N ILE A 515 28.41 -10.41 -4.66
CA ILE A 515 27.63 -9.82 -3.56
C ILE A 515 26.69 -10.87 -2.96
N ASP A 516 26.09 -10.55 -1.82
CA ASP A 516 24.97 -11.32 -1.28
C ASP A 516 23.67 -10.87 -1.98
N PRO A 517 23.06 -11.71 -2.84
CA PRO A 517 21.87 -11.33 -3.59
C PRO A 517 20.66 -11.12 -2.68
N THR A 518 20.58 -11.80 -1.54
CA THR A 518 19.45 -11.72 -0.60
C THR A 518 19.33 -10.34 0.07
N ARG A 519 20.45 -9.61 0.16
CA ARG A 519 20.54 -8.25 0.71
C ARG A 519 20.40 -7.13 -0.31
N LEU A 520 20.30 -7.45 -1.61
CA LEU A 520 20.12 -6.42 -2.64
C LEU A 520 18.80 -5.67 -2.48
N PRO A 521 18.75 -4.36 -2.73
CA PRO A 521 17.49 -3.63 -2.84
C PRO A 521 16.56 -4.23 -3.90
N LEU A 522 15.25 -4.24 -3.64
CA LEU A 522 14.21 -4.78 -4.53
C LEU A 522 14.27 -4.16 -5.94
N THR A 523 14.61 -2.87 -6.00
CA THR A 523 14.80 -2.08 -7.22
C THR A 523 15.92 -2.60 -8.12
N ARG A 524 16.89 -3.32 -7.55
CA ARG A 524 18.06 -3.85 -8.28
C ARG A 524 17.90 -5.32 -8.70
N LEU A 525 16.90 -6.04 -8.18
CA LEU A 525 16.76 -7.48 -8.43
C LEU A 525 16.60 -7.82 -9.91
N SER A 526 15.96 -6.96 -10.70
CA SER A 526 15.82 -7.15 -12.15
C SER A 526 17.14 -7.02 -12.93
N ARG A 527 18.24 -6.63 -12.27
CA ARG A 527 19.58 -6.53 -12.88
C ARG A 527 20.42 -7.80 -12.68
N LEU A 528 19.95 -8.74 -11.85
CA LEU A 528 20.59 -10.04 -11.67
C LEU A 528 20.36 -10.93 -12.89
N ASP A 529 21.25 -11.89 -13.14
CA ASP A 529 20.99 -13.00 -14.06
C ASP A 529 20.38 -14.16 -13.26
N ALA A 530 19.06 -14.32 -13.30
CA ALA A 530 18.35 -15.34 -12.55
C ALA A 530 18.86 -16.77 -12.83
N SER A 531 19.37 -17.03 -14.05
CA SER A 531 19.91 -18.34 -14.43
C SER A 531 21.19 -18.73 -13.67
N ARG A 532 21.88 -17.75 -13.07
CA ARG A 532 23.11 -17.95 -12.29
C ARG A 532 22.88 -18.04 -10.78
N LEU A 533 21.66 -17.78 -10.31
CA LEU A 533 21.31 -17.88 -8.90
C LEU A 533 21.27 -19.35 -8.45
N SER A 534 21.67 -19.61 -7.21
CA SER A 534 21.43 -20.90 -6.59
C SER A 534 19.92 -21.12 -6.40
N ASP A 535 19.49 -22.38 -6.24
CA ASP A 535 18.06 -22.67 -6.04
C ASP A 535 17.53 -22.07 -4.72
N GLU A 536 18.37 -21.97 -3.68
CA GLU A 536 17.98 -21.34 -2.42
C GLU A 536 17.84 -19.82 -2.58
N ASP A 537 18.80 -19.15 -3.23
CA ASP A 537 18.72 -17.71 -3.48
C ASP A 537 17.51 -17.37 -4.37
N LEU A 538 17.25 -18.18 -5.39
CA LEU A 538 16.12 -17.98 -6.31
C LEU A 538 14.79 -18.07 -5.55
N LYS A 539 14.66 -19.05 -4.64
CA LYS A 539 13.50 -19.21 -3.78
C LYS A 539 13.32 -18.04 -2.82
N GLU A 540 14.38 -17.63 -2.12
CA GLU A 540 14.35 -16.54 -1.15
C GLU A 540 14.00 -15.20 -1.83
N LEU A 541 14.66 -14.90 -2.95
CA LEU A 541 14.38 -13.70 -3.73
C LEU A 541 12.97 -13.68 -4.31
N TYR A 542 12.47 -14.82 -4.81
CA TYR A 542 11.10 -14.92 -5.31
C TYR A 542 10.10 -14.65 -4.18
N GLN A 543 10.28 -15.24 -3.00
CA GLN A 543 9.43 -15.00 -1.84
C GLN A 543 9.45 -13.52 -1.42
N ARG A 544 10.63 -12.90 -1.35
CA ARG A 544 10.78 -11.48 -1.01
C ARG A 544 10.12 -10.58 -2.05
N ALA A 545 10.35 -10.82 -3.34
CA ALA A 545 9.71 -10.07 -4.43
C ALA A 545 8.18 -10.26 -4.43
N ALA A 546 7.71 -11.49 -4.19
CA ALA A 546 6.30 -11.84 -4.11
C ALA A 546 5.57 -11.16 -2.94
N MET A 547 6.22 -11.08 -1.77
CA MET A 547 5.72 -10.35 -0.60
C MET A 547 5.65 -8.85 -0.84
N ALA A 548 6.62 -8.28 -1.58
CA ALA A 548 6.68 -6.85 -1.89
C ALA A 548 5.81 -6.42 -3.10
N GLY A 549 5.23 -7.38 -3.84
CA GLY A 549 4.50 -7.10 -5.07
C GLY A 549 5.39 -6.54 -6.18
N ALA A 550 6.66 -6.95 -6.23
CA ALA A 550 7.65 -6.44 -7.19
C ALA A 550 7.52 -7.15 -8.55
N SER A 551 6.54 -6.75 -9.37
CA SER A 551 6.18 -7.41 -10.63
C SER A 551 7.35 -7.66 -11.59
N GLY A 552 8.25 -6.68 -11.77
CA GLY A 552 9.44 -6.82 -12.62
C GLY A 552 10.34 -7.97 -12.16
N PRO A 553 10.86 -7.94 -10.91
CA PRO A 553 11.61 -9.06 -10.33
C PRO A 553 10.82 -10.38 -10.31
N ILE A 554 9.52 -10.37 -9.98
CA ILE A 554 8.68 -11.59 -9.95
C ILE A 554 8.68 -12.25 -11.33
N LYS A 555 8.47 -11.51 -12.41
CA LYS A 555 8.44 -12.06 -13.77
C LYS A 555 9.73 -12.83 -14.05
N GLN A 556 10.88 -12.18 -13.86
CA GLN A 556 12.18 -12.78 -14.14
C GLN A 556 12.49 -14.00 -13.26
N LEU A 557 12.23 -13.92 -11.96
CA LEU A 557 12.53 -15.01 -11.02
C LEU A 557 11.58 -16.20 -11.26
N ALA A 558 10.29 -15.94 -11.49
CA ALA A 558 9.31 -16.98 -11.80
C ALA A 558 9.61 -17.69 -13.13
N GLU A 559 10.06 -16.97 -14.16
CA GLU A 559 10.49 -17.57 -15.43
C GLU A 559 11.58 -18.62 -15.23
N GLU A 560 12.51 -18.40 -14.30
CA GLU A 560 13.57 -19.35 -14.00
C GLU A 560 13.08 -20.49 -13.10
N ILE A 561 12.27 -20.20 -12.08
CA ILE A 561 11.67 -21.21 -11.18
C ILE A 561 10.87 -22.24 -11.97
N VAL A 562 9.99 -21.81 -12.88
CA VAL A 562 9.10 -22.72 -13.62
C VAL A 562 9.89 -23.59 -14.62
N LYS A 563 11.07 -23.14 -15.07
CA LYS A 563 11.95 -23.92 -15.97
C LYS A 563 12.79 -24.96 -15.25
N ARG A 564 13.14 -24.74 -13.98
CA ARG A 564 14.09 -25.58 -13.24
C ARG A 564 13.39 -26.80 -12.62
N PRO A 565 13.78 -28.04 -12.98
CA PRO A 565 13.19 -29.25 -12.38
C PRO A 565 13.36 -29.35 -10.86
N ALA A 566 14.36 -28.67 -10.28
CA ALA A 566 14.58 -28.62 -8.84
C ALA A 566 13.39 -28.02 -8.06
N PHE A 567 12.53 -27.26 -8.72
CA PHE A 567 11.36 -26.62 -8.13
C PHE A 567 10.06 -27.41 -8.35
N ASP A 568 10.10 -28.60 -8.96
CA ASP A 568 8.89 -29.41 -9.20
C ASP A 568 8.13 -29.72 -7.88
N ASP A 569 8.84 -29.82 -6.74
CA ASP A 569 8.27 -30.02 -5.39
C ASP A 569 8.19 -28.72 -4.55
N PHE A 570 8.48 -27.55 -5.13
CA PHE A 570 8.40 -26.28 -4.41
C PHE A 570 6.94 -25.88 -4.17
N HIS A 571 6.54 -25.76 -2.91
CA HIS A 571 5.16 -25.40 -2.51
C HIS A 571 4.61 -24.09 -3.11
N GLY A 572 5.46 -23.22 -3.67
CA GLY A 572 5.03 -21.96 -4.30
C GLY A 572 5.04 -21.98 -5.82
N ILE A 573 5.26 -23.13 -6.48
CA ILE A 573 5.43 -23.18 -7.94
C ILE A 573 4.12 -22.89 -8.69
N GLU A 574 2.98 -23.29 -8.13
CA GLU A 574 1.66 -22.99 -8.69
C GLU A 574 1.42 -21.47 -8.69
N GLN A 575 1.68 -20.82 -7.55
CA GLN A 575 1.60 -19.36 -7.42
C GLN A 575 2.58 -18.64 -8.35
N ALA A 576 3.80 -19.17 -8.51
CA ALA A 576 4.80 -18.62 -9.44
C ALA A 576 4.34 -18.71 -10.89
N THR A 577 3.74 -19.84 -11.27
CA THR A 577 3.20 -20.07 -12.62
C THR A 577 2.03 -19.12 -12.91
N GLN A 578 1.04 -19.01 -12.01
CA GLN A 578 -0.11 -18.11 -12.17
C GLN A 578 0.34 -16.65 -12.27
N ARG A 579 1.21 -16.19 -11.36
CA ARG A 579 1.76 -14.82 -11.39
C ARG A 579 2.54 -14.56 -12.67
N LEU A 580 3.34 -15.52 -13.12
CA LEU A 580 4.10 -15.38 -14.36
C LEU A 580 3.18 -15.22 -15.57
N ALA A 581 2.11 -16.02 -15.65
CA ALA A 581 1.11 -15.92 -16.72
C ALA A 581 0.40 -14.56 -16.71
N MET A 582 -0.01 -14.06 -15.53
CA MET A 582 -0.63 -12.73 -15.37
C MET A 582 0.31 -11.56 -15.74
N LEU A 583 1.62 -11.77 -15.67
CA LEU A 583 2.65 -10.78 -16.02
C LEU A 583 3.08 -10.86 -17.49
N GLN A 584 2.53 -11.79 -18.28
CA GLN A 584 2.77 -11.83 -19.72
C GLN A 584 2.06 -10.68 -20.45
N GLU A 585 2.65 -10.29 -21.58
CA GLU A 585 2.18 -9.12 -22.34
C GLU A 585 1.01 -9.43 -23.27
N ASP A 586 0.87 -10.71 -23.64
CA ASP A 586 -0.09 -11.22 -24.59
C ASP A 586 -0.59 -12.62 -24.18
N THR A 587 -1.78 -12.94 -24.64
CA THR A 587 -2.47 -14.20 -24.33
C THR A 587 -1.67 -15.43 -24.79
N ALA A 588 -0.98 -15.36 -25.93
CA ALA A 588 -0.20 -16.49 -26.42
C ALA A 588 1.03 -16.77 -25.53
N SER A 589 1.65 -15.74 -24.99
CA SER A 589 2.72 -15.88 -23.99
C SER A 589 2.20 -16.45 -22.67
N ALA A 590 1.03 -16.03 -22.20
CA ALA A 590 0.40 -16.60 -21.01
C ALA A 590 0.02 -18.08 -21.21
N SER A 591 -0.58 -18.44 -22.35
CA SER A 591 -0.89 -19.82 -22.71
C SER A 591 0.35 -20.72 -22.71
N ARG A 592 1.50 -20.23 -23.21
CA ARG A 592 2.77 -20.97 -23.16
C ARG A 592 3.25 -21.27 -21.73
N VAL A 593 2.97 -20.37 -20.78
CA VAL A 593 3.29 -20.61 -19.36
C VAL A 593 2.41 -21.71 -18.80
N TYR A 594 1.11 -21.72 -19.14
CA TYR A 594 0.20 -22.80 -18.74
C TYR A 594 0.54 -24.13 -19.40
N GLU A 595 0.95 -24.14 -20.67
CA GLU A 595 1.44 -25.34 -21.36
C GLU A 595 2.63 -25.98 -20.63
N LEU A 596 3.63 -25.17 -20.25
CA LEU A 596 4.78 -25.66 -19.46
C LEU A 596 4.36 -26.25 -18.11
N ALA A 597 3.31 -25.69 -17.49
CA ALA A 597 2.77 -26.19 -16.24
C ALA A 597 2.01 -27.51 -16.41
N ARG A 598 1.27 -27.68 -17.51
CA ARG A 598 0.63 -28.97 -17.88
C ARG A 598 1.68 -30.05 -18.11
N GLU A 599 2.71 -29.78 -18.91
CA GLU A 599 3.81 -30.72 -19.17
C GLU A 599 4.49 -31.18 -17.87
N ARG A 600 4.56 -30.30 -16.86
CA ARG A 600 5.09 -30.62 -15.53
C ARG A 600 4.15 -31.53 -14.73
N CYS A 601 2.84 -31.24 -14.69
CA CYS A 601 1.84 -32.10 -14.06
C CYS A 601 1.81 -33.50 -14.71
N GLU A 602 1.84 -33.57 -16.04
CA GLU A 602 1.88 -34.81 -16.81
C GLU A 602 3.10 -35.68 -16.48
N ARG A 603 4.29 -35.06 -16.37
CA ARG A 603 5.52 -35.77 -15.96
C ARG A 603 5.42 -36.39 -14.56
N ARG A 604 4.61 -35.82 -13.68
CA ARG A 604 4.39 -36.28 -12.30
C ARG A 604 3.16 -37.20 -12.16
N GLY A 605 2.35 -37.33 -13.22
CA GLY A 605 1.08 -38.04 -13.16
C GLY A 605 0.04 -37.34 -12.29
N GLU A 606 0.14 -36.01 -12.16
CA GLU A 606 -0.80 -35.15 -11.46
C GLU A 606 -1.84 -34.60 -12.44
N SER A 607 -3.02 -34.22 -11.94
CA SER A 607 -4.03 -33.53 -12.77
C SER A 607 -3.52 -32.16 -13.19
N ASN A 608 -3.79 -31.79 -14.45
CA ASN A 608 -3.44 -30.50 -15.05
C ASN A 608 -4.67 -29.58 -15.22
N VAL A 609 -5.84 -29.98 -14.70
CA VAL A 609 -7.12 -29.24 -14.85
C VAL A 609 -7.06 -27.80 -14.36
N GLU A 610 -6.25 -27.51 -13.33
CA GLU A 610 -6.07 -26.15 -12.81
C GLU A 610 -5.59 -25.19 -13.92
N TRP A 611 -4.67 -25.65 -14.76
CA TRP A 611 -4.10 -24.85 -15.85
C TRP A 611 -5.08 -24.68 -17.01
N ASP A 612 -5.94 -25.68 -17.24
CA ASP A 612 -7.03 -25.57 -18.21
C ASP A 612 -8.09 -24.56 -17.79
N LEU A 613 -8.46 -24.54 -16.50
CA LEU A 613 -9.38 -23.55 -15.95
C LEU A 613 -8.80 -22.14 -16.01
N CYS A 614 -7.51 -21.97 -15.68
CA CYS A 614 -6.82 -20.69 -15.80
C CYS A 614 -6.78 -20.17 -17.25
N GLU A 615 -6.47 -21.04 -18.21
CA GLU A 615 -6.47 -20.65 -19.63
C GLU A 615 -7.87 -20.41 -20.19
N LEU A 616 -8.88 -21.14 -19.68
CA LEU A 616 -10.28 -20.93 -20.04
C LEU A 616 -10.76 -19.56 -19.58
N GLU A 617 -10.49 -19.19 -18.33
CA GLU A 617 -10.80 -17.87 -17.79
C GLU A 617 -10.17 -16.76 -18.66
N LEU A 618 -8.87 -16.88 -18.96
CA LEU A 618 -8.18 -15.94 -19.83
C LEU A 618 -8.83 -15.85 -21.22
N SER A 619 -9.16 -16.99 -21.83
CA SER A 619 -9.79 -17.05 -23.15
C SER A 619 -11.21 -16.47 -23.18
N LEU A 620 -11.96 -16.62 -22.09
CA LEU A 620 -13.29 -16.04 -21.92
C LEU A 620 -13.21 -14.51 -21.79
N ILE A 621 -12.29 -14.02 -20.95
CA ILE A 621 -12.07 -12.57 -20.76
C ILE A 621 -11.65 -11.92 -22.09
N GLU A 622 -10.77 -12.57 -22.86
CA GLU A 622 -10.29 -12.06 -24.16
C GLU A 622 -11.30 -12.23 -25.30
N GLY A 623 -12.37 -13.00 -25.10
CA GLY A 623 -13.37 -13.28 -26.13
C GLY A 623 -12.82 -14.13 -27.29
N GLN A 624 -12.09 -15.21 -26.98
CA GLN A 624 -11.55 -16.15 -27.96
C GLN A 624 -12.43 -17.42 -28.08
N PRO A 625 -13.49 -17.41 -28.91
CA PRO A 625 -14.50 -18.48 -28.90
C PRO A 625 -13.95 -19.85 -29.31
N GLU A 626 -12.96 -19.89 -30.20
CA GLU A 626 -12.35 -21.15 -30.65
C GLU A 626 -11.54 -21.82 -29.53
N SER A 627 -10.70 -21.04 -28.83
CA SER A 627 -9.91 -21.50 -27.68
C SER A 627 -10.83 -21.96 -26.54
N VAL A 628 -11.88 -21.18 -26.24
CA VAL A 628 -12.90 -21.54 -25.23
C VAL A 628 -13.55 -22.89 -25.56
N GLN A 629 -13.98 -23.11 -26.80
CA GLN A 629 -14.59 -24.37 -27.21
C GLN A 629 -13.63 -25.56 -27.19
N GLN A 630 -12.33 -25.33 -27.40
CA GLN A 630 -11.32 -26.39 -27.30
C GLN A 630 -11.07 -26.78 -25.84
N LEU A 631 -10.85 -25.79 -24.96
CA LEU A 631 -10.61 -26.01 -23.54
C LEU A 631 -11.80 -26.65 -22.83
N LEU A 632 -13.03 -26.20 -23.11
CA LEU A 632 -14.23 -26.82 -22.54
C LEU A 632 -14.37 -28.29 -22.92
N ARG A 633 -14.13 -28.63 -24.20
CA ARG A 633 -14.16 -30.04 -24.63
C ARG A 633 -13.09 -30.88 -23.96
N HIS A 634 -11.91 -30.31 -23.74
CA HIS A 634 -10.83 -31.02 -23.05
C HIS A 634 -11.18 -31.29 -21.59
N ILE A 635 -11.64 -30.27 -20.86
CA ILE A 635 -12.10 -30.39 -19.46
C ILE A 635 -13.25 -31.39 -19.35
N GLU A 636 -14.23 -31.34 -20.26
CA GLU A 636 -15.35 -32.27 -20.29
C GLU A 636 -14.92 -33.74 -20.51
N GLN A 637 -13.90 -33.97 -21.33
CA GLN A 637 -13.46 -35.32 -21.70
C GLN A 637 -12.53 -35.94 -20.66
N GLU A 638 -11.57 -35.16 -20.14
CA GLU A 638 -10.48 -35.67 -19.31
C GLU A 638 -10.69 -35.40 -17.81
N HIS A 639 -11.36 -34.30 -17.43
CA HIS A 639 -11.34 -33.80 -16.04
C HIS A 639 -12.71 -33.67 -15.35
N ILE A 640 -13.84 -33.72 -16.07
CA ILE A 640 -15.17 -33.41 -15.50
C ILE A 640 -15.58 -34.33 -14.35
N HIS A 641 -15.02 -35.54 -14.31
CA HIS A 641 -15.26 -36.55 -13.28
C HIS A 641 -14.33 -36.42 -12.07
N GLU A 642 -13.33 -35.53 -12.12
CA GLU A 642 -12.50 -35.20 -10.97
C GLU A 642 -13.28 -34.39 -9.93
N GLN A 643 -12.88 -34.54 -8.66
CA GLN A 643 -13.60 -33.92 -7.56
C GLN A 643 -13.48 -32.39 -7.61
N GLY A 644 -14.60 -31.69 -7.62
CA GLY A 644 -14.66 -30.21 -7.56
C GLY A 644 -14.56 -29.49 -8.91
N VAL A 645 -14.20 -30.17 -10.00
CA VAL A 645 -14.04 -29.52 -11.32
C VAL A 645 -15.34 -28.93 -11.85
N SER A 646 -16.45 -29.67 -11.74
CA SER A 646 -17.78 -29.18 -12.15
C SER A 646 -18.21 -27.94 -11.35
N GLU A 647 -17.88 -27.90 -10.06
CA GLU A 647 -18.19 -26.77 -9.16
C GLU A 647 -17.32 -25.54 -9.49
N GLN A 648 -16.03 -25.75 -9.76
CA GLN A 648 -15.10 -24.69 -10.18
C GLN A 648 -15.51 -24.10 -11.53
N LEU A 649 -15.90 -24.92 -12.51
CA LEU A 649 -16.36 -24.46 -13.82
C LEU A 649 -17.66 -23.64 -13.70
N TYR A 650 -18.59 -24.09 -12.86
CA TYR A 650 -19.80 -23.33 -12.56
C TYR A 650 -19.48 -22.00 -11.87
N SER A 651 -18.59 -22.01 -10.86
CA SER A 651 -18.13 -20.81 -10.16
C SER A 651 -17.48 -19.81 -11.13
N LEU A 652 -16.66 -20.27 -12.07
CA LEU A 652 -16.03 -19.43 -13.07
C LEU A 652 -17.07 -18.74 -13.96
N PHE A 653 -18.03 -19.49 -14.52
CA PHE A 653 -19.09 -18.93 -15.34
C PHE A 653 -20.02 -17.98 -14.57
N TYR A 654 -20.26 -18.27 -13.30
CA TYR A 654 -21.00 -17.41 -12.40
C TYR A 654 -20.28 -16.08 -12.17
N GLN A 655 -18.98 -16.13 -11.81
CA GLN A 655 -18.16 -14.94 -11.56
C GLN A 655 -18.05 -14.05 -12.80
N LEU A 656 -18.01 -14.67 -13.98
CA LEU A 656 -18.00 -13.96 -15.26
C LEU A 656 -19.40 -13.52 -15.75
N GLY A 657 -20.46 -13.78 -14.97
CA GLY A 657 -21.83 -13.37 -15.30
C GLY A 657 -22.45 -14.08 -16.51
N ILE A 658 -21.89 -15.23 -16.92
CA ILE A 658 -22.37 -16.04 -18.04
C ILE A 658 -23.61 -16.85 -17.63
N VAL A 659 -23.73 -17.19 -16.33
CA VAL A 659 -24.85 -17.92 -15.73
C VAL A 659 -25.51 -17.06 -14.64
N PRO A 660 -26.85 -17.02 -14.53
CA PRO A 660 -27.54 -16.20 -13.53
C PRO A 660 -27.28 -16.64 -12.08
N GLY A 661 -27.37 -15.63 -11.19
CA GLY A 661 -27.28 -15.68 -9.72
C GLY A 661 -28.07 -16.81 -9.04
N ALA A 662 -27.53 -17.44 -8.00
CA ALA A 662 -28.27 -18.38 -7.13
C ALA A 662 -29.19 -17.66 -6.11
N ASP A 663 -29.55 -16.40 -6.35
CA ASP A 663 -30.39 -15.57 -5.47
C ASP A 663 -31.92 -15.85 -5.61
N GLU A 664 -32.32 -16.94 -6.28
CA GLU A 664 -33.71 -17.41 -6.33
C GLU A 664 -33.99 -18.71 -5.53
N ALA A 665 -33.17 -19.08 -4.54
CA ALA A 665 -33.48 -20.16 -3.58
C ALA A 665 -32.84 -19.94 -2.18
N PRO A 666 -33.46 -20.44 -1.08
CA PRO A 666 -33.34 -19.86 0.26
C PRO A 666 -32.03 -20.14 0.99
N GLU A 667 -31.62 -19.15 1.79
CA GLU A 667 -30.39 -19.02 2.59
C GLU A 667 -29.94 -20.30 3.32
N ALA A 668 -28.66 -20.64 3.14
CA ALA A 668 -27.90 -21.51 4.03
C ALA A 668 -27.26 -20.67 5.16
N PRO A 669 -27.11 -21.24 6.37
CA PRO A 669 -26.72 -20.47 7.55
C PRO A 669 -25.24 -20.05 7.49
N SER A 670 -25.00 -18.79 7.87
CA SER A 670 -23.68 -18.20 8.00
C SER A 670 -22.80 -18.98 9.00
N PRO A 671 -21.49 -19.10 8.76
CA PRO A 671 -20.57 -19.65 9.75
C PRO A 671 -20.49 -18.72 10.98
N PRO A 672 -20.21 -19.27 12.17
CA PRO A 672 -20.11 -18.47 13.39
C PRO A 672 -18.92 -17.51 13.33
N PRO A 673 -19.03 -16.33 13.96
CA PRO A 673 -17.95 -15.35 13.99
C PRO A 673 -16.72 -15.92 14.70
N THR A 674 -15.56 -15.67 14.11
CA THR A 674 -14.25 -15.96 14.68
C THR A 674 -14.02 -15.05 15.90
N GLU A 675 -13.56 -15.62 17.02
CA GLU A 675 -13.37 -14.90 18.28
C GLU A 675 -12.34 -13.75 18.15
N PRO A 676 -12.63 -12.54 18.68
CA PRO A 676 -11.62 -11.50 18.82
C PRO A 676 -10.67 -11.86 19.97
N SER A 677 -9.42 -12.17 19.65
CA SER A 677 -8.36 -12.26 20.66
C SER A 677 -7.91 -10.85 21.05
N GLY A 678 -8.09 -10.52 22.33
CA GLY A 678 -7.97 -9.18 22.93
C GLY A 678 -6.58 -8.55 22.85
N ILE A 679 -6.24 -8.02 21.67
CA ILE A 679 -5.28 -6.93 21.50
C ILE A 679 -6.08 -5.71 21.07
N TRP A 680 -5.88 -4.62 21.80
CA TRP A 680 -6.42 -3.33 21.45
C TRP A 680 -5.78 -2.87 20.12
N THR A 681 -6.57 -2.82 19.05
CA THR A 681 -6.24 -2.07 17.83
C THR A 681 -7.09 -0.79 17.82
N PRO A 682 -6.59 0.35 17.32
CA PRO A 682 -7.41 1.55 17.17
C PRO A 682 -8.73 1.31 16.42
N GLU A 683 -8.73 0.38 15.44
CA GLU A 683 -9.93 -0.07 14.71
C GLU A 683 -10.92 -0.90 15.56
N SER A 684 -10.44 -1.75 16.49
CA SER A 684 -11.31 -2.47 17.44
C SER A 684 -12.05 -1.55 18.42
N ALA A 685 -11.72 -0.26 18.37
CA ALA A 685 -12.22 0.82 19.18
C ALA A 685 -13.16 1.77 18.36
N GLN A 686 -13.28 1.60 17.03
CA GLN A 686 -14.18 2.43 16.23
C GLN A 686 -15.60 1.86 16.20
N GLY A 687 -16.44 2.30 17.14
CA GLY A 687 -17.87 2.41 16.89
C GLY A 687 -18.11 3.52 15.86
N GLU A 688 -18.91 3.22 14.83
CA GLU A 688 -19.29 4.07 13.69
C GLU A 688 -19.08 5.57 13.92
N SER A 689 -17.96 6.12 13.44
CA SER A 689 -17.83 7.56 13.20
C SER A 689 -16.81 7.86 12.11
N GLY A 690 -17.29 8.57 11.08
CA GLY A 690 -16.52 9.49 10.24
C GLY A 690 -15.31 8.93 9.50
N LYS A 691 -15.53 8.07 8.49
CA LYS A 691 -14.52 7.84 7.44
C LYS A 691 -14.35 9.14 6.63
N GLN A 692 -13.31 9.93 6.91
CA GLN A 692 -12.78 10.83 5.90
C GLN A 692 -12.13 9.97 4.82
N LYS A 693 -12.87 9.72 3.75
CA LYS A 693 -12.40 8.96 2.60
C LYS A 693 -11.60 9.89 1.69
N LEU A 694 -10.32 9.58 1.52
CA LEU A 694 -9.53 10.04 0.38
C LEU A 694 -10.26 9.57 -0.88
N TRP A 695 -10.68 10.52 -1.72
CA TRP A 695 -11.23 10.24 -3.03
C TRP A 695 -10.08 9.72 -3.91
N LEU A 696 -10.19 8.48 -4.39
CA LEU A 696 -9.32 7.94 -5.42
C LEU A 696 -10.15 7.85 -6.69
N PRO A 697 -9.94 8.72 -7.70
CA PRO A 697 -10.51 8.48 -9.01
C PRO A 697 -9.82 7.28 -9.66
N SER A 698 -10.62 6.43 -10.28
CA SER A 698 -10.22 5.23 -11.03
C SER A 698 -9.27 5.48 -12.19
#